data_AF-A0A9N8YYK5-F1
#
_entry.id   AF-A0A9N8YYK5-F1
#
_cell.length_a   1.000
_cell.length_b   1.000
_cell.length_c   1.000
_cell.angle_alpha   90.00
_cell.angle_beta   90.00
_cell.angle_gamma   90.00
#
_symmetry.space_group_name_H-M   'P 1'
#
loop_
_entity.id
_entity.type
_entity.pdbx_description
1 polymer ?
#
loop_
_entity_poly.entity_id
_entity_poly.type
_entity_poly.pdbx_seq_one_letter_code
_entity_poly.pdbx_strand_id
1 'polypeptide(L)'
;MVNIQALEPKLIGGIIKYIECPLNLILACKIIHKVSSIPWVRAEWAINKFGRAHVLFHSVRLGPNFINVEVVDKILENGGVLSRYFIQRLVMHFGRYDTKLIELKIEHNIGQIDADRIRSFQQKIKSPWASNLPLSVFTHLIIVAEKKFGELTAKGNDMELFHFLSAGPYVIGEAPKILISNMNNIEELILKMLFVPFPPRPKPKRSDLHNSSANIHEEYPPKDGYENSRQLNVIARAILINKNLVILWKSIGYHQICNDVNDLVMQGALLILFPPTPTTGYRRPDKKGVKERIRELINLGFDLTYPVIGDIMQLFEPKLSDIGNILLESFIEIKNDPVNEFMHRILIESIKPERNFKKHDLWKFLNQKLEKIYDRKDAQNNTGNKVLKKMDDHLSTKVKNLIGKVEFQEKALKRMDDHLSTKGKNRIGKVEFQEKALKKMDDHLSTKGKNRIGKVEFQEKAFLDVMDRYVESADKPTGTSLIFTPKFYDWVLETFGAEAKITKRCFDDILKTRVNIDKQLVQTLDTKVQECTYEAISNIWNIYCNKHVSFEHKHMQHLSQAAHEDILNPLFKGFLWRLFKLDPTHDHKAVTPSATKKQHDDLSTSMIWYGYLVNLKDHLMISGDKLATREFKQSLESFLDVLESSEFKKESKKRKQRLVVNQSRKRRRKKET
;
A
#
# COMPACT_ATOMS: atom_id res chain seq x y z
N MET A 1 -4.77 27.86 30.07
CA MET A 1 -3.67 28.25 29.15
C MET A 1 -2.46 28.58 30.00
N VAL A 2 -1.31 27.93 29.79
CA VAL A 2 -0.06 28.27 30.49
C VAL A 2 0.55 29.48 29.80
N ASN A 3 0.84 30.56 30.55
CA ASN A 3 1.56 31.71 30.02
C ASN A 3 3.04 31.37 29.89
N ILE A 4 3.50 31.06 28.67
CA ILE A 4 4.90 30.72 28.36
C ILE A 4 5.86 31.86 28.73
N GLN A 5 5.38 33.12 28.77
CA GLN A 5 6.22 34.27 29.12
C GLN A 5 6.63 34.30 30.60
N ALA A 6 5.91 33.58 31.47
CA ALA A 6 6.20 33.50 32.90
C ALA A 6 7.08 32.27 33.25
N LEU A 7 7.43 31.43 32.28
CA LEU A 7 8.23 30.22 32.52
C LEU A 7 9.72 30.55 32.52
N GLU A 8 10.46 29.93 33.45
CA GLU A 8 11.92 30.02 33.46
C GLU A 8 12.53 29.40 32.20
N PRO A 9 13.67 29.93 31.70
CA PRO A 9 14.37 29.41 30.53
C PRO A 9 14.66 27.90 30.59
N LYS A 10 14.93 27.37 31.79
CA LYS A 10 15.18 25.94 32.02
C LYS A 10 13.95 25.08 31.71
N LEU A 11 12.77 25.52 32.13
CA LEU A 11 11.50 24.84 31.85
C LEU A 11 11.15 24.92 30.36
N ILE A 12 11.36 26.07 29.73
CA ILE A 12 11.15 26.24 28.28
C ILE A 12 12.09 25.32 27.49
N GLY A 13 13.37 25.23 27.89
CA GLY A 13 14.31 24.27 27.30
C GLY A 13 13.85 22.82 27.44
N GLY A 14 13.37 22.46 28.62
CA GLY A 14 12.77 21.15 28.89
C GLY A 14 11.56 20.83 28.01
N ILE A 15 10.75 21.84 27.65
CA ILE A 15 9.63 21.69 26.70
C ILE A 15 10.16 21.52 25.28
N ILE A 16 11.09 22.38 24.83
CA ILE A 16 11.68 22.34 23.48
C ILE A 16 12.26 20.96 23.18
N LYS A 17 12.92 20.33 24.15
CA LYS A 17 13.51 18.99 24.04
C LYS A 17 12.54 17.94 23.46
N TYR A 18 11.25 18.01 23.80
CA TYR A 18 10.24 17.03 23.38
C TYR A 18 9.44 17.47 22.14
N ILE A 19 9.72 18.66 21.59
CA ILE A 19 9.05 19.13 20.38
C ILE A 19 9.74 18.53 19.16
N GLU A 20 8.94 17.88 18.30
CA GLU A 20 9.45 17.17 17.14
C GLU A 20 10.14 18.10 16.12
N CYS A 21 9.52 19.25 15.84
CA CYS A 21 10.04 20.29 14.96
C CYS A 21 9.79 21.67 15.59
N PRO A 22 10.74 22.20 16.38
CA PRO A 22 10.52 23.44 17.12
C PRO A 22 10.58 24.70 16.24
N LEU A 23 10.95 24.58 14.96
CA LEU A 23 11.21 25.72 14.08
C LEU A 23 10.04 26.71 13.99
N ASN A 24 8.81 26.22 13.77
CA ASN A 24 7.64 27.08 13.68
C ASN A 24 7.40 27.86 14.98
N LEU A 25 7.65 27.21 16.12
CA LEU A 25 7.48 27.79 17.45
C LEU A 25 8.58 28.83 17.75
N ILE A 26 9.81 28.54 17.33
CA ILE A 26 10.96 29.45 17.40
C ILE A 26 10.67 30.73 16.59
N LEU A 27 10.14 30.58 15.38
CA LEU A 27 9.80 31.72 14.51
C LEU A 27 8.63 32.56 15.05
N ALA A 28 7.67 31.92 15.71
CA ALA A 28 6.49 32.60 16.24
C ALA A 28 6.72 33.28 17.60
N CYS A 29 7.74 32.89 18.38
CA CYS A 29 7.92 33.36 19.75
C CYS A 29 9.37 33.77 20.06
N LYS A 30 9.58 35.07 20.32
CA LYS A 30 10.91 35.65 20.66
C LYS A 30 11.58 35.02 21.89
N ILE A 31 10.80 34.65 22.91
CA ILE A 31 11.33 34.01 24.12
C ILE A 31 11.86 32.62 23.78
N ILE A 32 11.08 31.83 23.04
CA ILE A 32 11.47 30.49 22.61
C ILE A 32 12.67 30.57 21.67
N HIS A 33 12.71 31.56 20.76
CA HIS A 33 13.88 31.83 19.95
C HIS A 33 15.14 32.04 20.80
N LYS A 34 15.07 32.91 21.82
CA LYS A 34 16.18 33.18 22.73
C LYS A 34 16.64 31.91 23.47
N VAL A 35 15.70 31.13 24.03
CA VAL A 35 16.02 29.89 24.76
C VAL A 35 16.58 28.81 23.82
N SER A 36 16.00 28.62 22.63
CA SER A 36 16.46 27.66 21.63
C SER A 36 17.84 27.98 21.05
N SER A 37 18.34 29.20 21.25
CA SER A 37 19.67 29.61 20.84
C SER A 37 20.75 29.24 21.86
N ILE A 38 20.36 28.81 23.07
CA ILE A 38 21.31 28.43 24.11
C ILE A 38 21.93 27.06 23.76
N PRO A 39 23.28 26.90 23.82
CA PRO A 39 23.95 25.68 23.38
C PRO A 39 23.45 24.38 24.04
N TRP A 40 23.23 24.38 25.36
CA TRP A 40 22.78 23.19 26.07
C TRP A 40 21.36 22.76 25.65
N VAL A 41 20.48 23.73 25.33
CA VAL A 41 19.11 23.43 24.83
C VAL A 41 19.18 22.77 23.47
N ARG A 42 20.03 23.28 22.57
CA ARG A 42 20.25 22.69 21.23
C ARG A 42 20.82 21.28 21.34
N ALA A 43 21.83 21.10 22.20
CA ALA A 43 22.45 19.80 22.43
C ALA A 43 21.44 18.78 22.98
N GLU A 44 20.68 19.13 24.02
CA GLU A 44 19.65 18.24 24.59
C GLU A 44 18.56 17.89 23.58
N TRP A 45 18.06 18.86 22.83
CA TRP A 45 17.07 18.62 21.77
C TRP A 45 17.63 17.68 20.70
N ALA A 46 18.86 17.92 20.21
CA ALA A 46 19.46 17.10 19.18
C ALA A 46 19.75 15.67 19.65
N ILE A 47 20.24 15.49 20.88
CA ILE A 47 20.45 14.17 21.49
C ILE A 47 19.11 13.45 21.64
N ASN A 48 18.07 14.14 22.10
CA ASN A 48 16.74 13.54 22.27
C ASN A 48 16.11 13.15 20.91
N LYS A 49 16.30 13.98 19.88
CA LYS A 49 15.72 13.77 18.55
C LYS A 49 16.45 12.70 17.74
N PHE A 50 17.78 12.68 17.77
CA PHE A 50 18.61 11.85 16.88
C PHE A 50 19.35 10.72 17.61
N GLY A 51 19.32 10.69 18.93
CA GLY A 51 20.08 9.74 19.73
C GLY A 51 21.56 10.10 19.85
N ARG A 52 22.20 9.55 20.90
CA ARG A 52 23.60 9.85 21.24
C ARG A 52 24.59 9.48 20.13
N ALA A 53 24.30 8.42 19.38
CA ALA A 53 25.18 7.87 18.35
C ALA A 53 25.26 8.73 17.07
N HIS A 54 24.14 9.34 16.66
CA HIS A 54 24.05 10.07 15.38
C HIS A 54 23.89 11.58 15.54
N VAL A 55 23.86 12.09 16.77
CA VAL A 55 23.65 13.52 17.05
C VAL A 55 24.66 14.43 16.34
N LEU A 56 25.95 14.06 16.27
CA LEU A 56 26.97 14.88 15.60
C LEU A 56 26.73 14.92 14.09
N PHE A 57 26.43 13.78 13.47
CA PHE A 57 26.07 13.70 12.05
C PHE A 57 24.88 14.62 11.73
N HIS A 58 23.80 14.52 12.48
CA HIS A 58 22.62 15.35 12.24
C HIS A 58 22.87 16.83 12.55
N SER A 59 23.62 17.15 13.60
CA SER A 59 23.97 18.53 13.95
C SER A 59 24.76 19.23 12.85
N VAL A 60 25.72 18.55 12.24
CA VAL A 60 26.47 19.08 11.08
C VAL A 60 25.53 19.28 9.88
N ARG A 61 24.62 18.33 9.62
CA ARG A 61 23.66 18.43 8.50
C ARG A 61 22.62 19.53 8.66
N LEU A 62 22.28 19.90 9.89
CA LEU A 62 21.45 21.08 10.17
C LEU A 62 22.16 22.40 9.82
N GLY A 63 23.48 22.36 9.65
CA GLY A 63 24.27 23.44 9.09
C GLY A 63 24.73 24.50 10.11
N PRO A 64 25.41 25.55 9.63
CA PRO A 64 26.11 26.52 10.47
C PRO A 64 25.20 27.36 11.39
N ASN A 65 23.91 27.47 11.08
CA ASN A 65 22.96 28.16 11.95
C ASN A 65 22.64 27.37 13.22
N PHE A 66 22.84 26.06 13.19
CA PHE A 66 22.57 25.16 14.29
C PHE A 66 23.83 24.87 15.12
N ILE A 67 24.90 24.42 14.46
CA ILE A 67 26.10 23.90 15.13
C ILE A 67 27.21 24.96 15.24
N ASN A 68 27.78 25.08 16.44
CA ASN A 68 28.99 25.84 16.75
C ASN A 68 29.85 25.05 17.76
N VAL A 69 31.01 25.58 18.16
CA VAL A 69 31.93 24.91 19.08
C VAL A 69 31.26 24.61 20.42
N GLU A 70 30.55 25.59 21.00
CA GLU A 70 29.85 25.42 22.28
C GLU A 70 28.78 24.33 22.24
N VAL A 71 28.04 24.22 21.12
CA VAL A 71 27.04 23.16 20.91
C VAL A 71 27.72 21.80 20.80
N VAL A 72 28.87 21.70 20.12
CA VAL A 72 29.65 20.46 20.06
C VAL A 72 30.08 20.04 21.46
N ASP A 73 30.64 20.97 22.25
CA ASP A 73 31.07 20.67 23.62
C ASP A 73 29.89 20.20 24.47
N LYS A 74 28.73 20.87 24.40
CA LYS A 74 27.52 20.43 25.11
C LYS A 74 26.97 19.09 24.62
N ILE A 75 27.12 18.77 23.34
CA ILE A 75 26.77 17.44 22.83
C ILE A 75 27.68 16.37 23.47
N LEU A 76 29.00 16.61 23.50
CA LEU A 76 29.97 15.66 24.04
C LEU A 76 29.85 15.50 25.56
N GLU A 77 29.70 16.60 26.29
CA GLU A 77 29.44 16.61 27.74
C GLU A 77 28.16 15.82 28.10
N ASN A 78 27.11 15.94 27.27
CA ASN A 78 25.85 15.22 27.45
C ASN A 78 25.87 13.80 26.85
N GLY A 79 27.05 13.25 26.58
CA GLY A 79 27.25 11.86 26.19
C GLY A 79 27.04 11.57 24.71
N GLY A 80 27.00 12.58 23.84
CA GLY A 80 27.08 12.39 22.39
C GLY A 80 28.33 11.60 22.00
N VAL A 81 28.17 10.65 21.08
CA VAL A 81 29.24 9.75 20.66
C VAL A 81 30.05 10.40 19.56
N LEU A 82 31.28 10.79 19.88
CA LEU A 82 32.31 11.09 18.89
C LEU A 82 32.97 9.79 18.47
N SER A 83 32.62 9.25 17.30
CA SER A 83 33.25 8.05 16.73
C SER A 83 34.40 8.40 15.80
N ARG A 84 35.41 7.52 15.71
CA ARG A 84 36.50 7.70 14.76
C ARG A 84 35.99 7.64 13.30
N TYR A 85 35.06 6.74 13.02
CA TYR A 85 34.39 6.66 11.70
C TYR A 85 33.67 7.96 11.30
N PHE A 86 32.99 8.63 12.24
CA PHE A 86 32.38 9.93 11.97
C PHE A 86 33.41 10.96 11.50
N ILE A 87 34.57 11.00 12.14
CA ILE A 87 35.65 11.91 11.79
C ILE A 87 36.28 11.55 10.45
N GLN A 88 36.54 10.27 10.17
CA GLN A 88 37.01 9.82 8.86
C GLN A 88 36.05 10.28 7.74
N ARG A 89 34.75 10.07 7.92
CA ARG A 89 33.71 10.51 6.97
C ARG A 89 33.62 12.04 6.88
N LEU A 90 33.84 12.76 7.97
CA LEU A 90 33.85 14.21 7.99
C LEU A 90 35.03 14.77 7.16
N VAL A 91 36.24 14.23 7.34
CA VAL A 91 37.44 14.62 6.58
C VAL A 91 37.25 14.40 5.08
N MET A 92 36.58 13.31 4.68
CA MET A 92 36.30 13.01 3.28
C MET A 92 35.34 14.00 2.59
N HIS A 93 34.49 14.69 3.36
CA HIS A 93 33.38 15.51 2.83
C HIS A 93 33.42 16.98 3.26
N PHE A 94 34.41 17.38 4.05
CA PHE A 94 34.62 18.77 4.45
C PHE A 94 35.19 19.61 3.31
N GLY A 95 34.84 20.89 3.29
CA GLY A 95 35.31 21.86 2.31
C GLY A 95 34.29 22.16 1.22
N ARG A 96 34.40 23.36 0.65
CA ARG A 96 33.54 23.81 -0.45
C ARG A 96 34.08 23.29 -1.77
N TYR A 97 33.17 22.95 -2.68
CA TYR A 97 33.53 22.76 -4.07
C TYR A 97 33.76 24.12 -4.73
N ASP A 98 34.75 24.18 -5.62
CA ASP A 98 34.90 25.32 -6.51
C ASP A 98 33.80 25.27 -7.57
N THR A 99 32.77 26.09 -7.36
CA THR A 99 31.61 26.20 -8.26
C THR A 99 32.06 26.58 -9.66
N LYS A 100 33.07 27.45 -9.81
CA LYS A 100 33.54 27.90 -11.11
C LYS A 100 34.27 26.79 -11.86
N LEU A 101 35.07 25.99 -11.15
CA LEU A 101 35.68 24.79 -11.73
C LEU A 101 34.63 23.76 -12.15
N ILE A 102 33.55 23.59 -11.38
CA ILE A 102 32.44 22.71 -11.74
C ILE A 102 31.74 23.21 -13.01
N GLU A 103 31.41 24.50 -13.07
CA GLU A 103 30.80 25.13 -14.26
C GLU A 103 31.69 24.97 -15.50
N LEU A 104 32.99 25.24 -15.38
CA LEU A 104 33.95 25.07 -16.47
C LEU A 104 34.08 23.62 -16.94
N LYS A 105 34.03 22.65 -16.00
CA LYS A 105 33.98 21.21 -16.32
C LYS A 105 32.69 20.83 -17.03
N ILE A 106 31.59 21.54 -16.82
CA ILE A 106 30.32 21.33 -17.53
C ILE A 106 30.45 21.91 -18.95
N GLU A 107 30.85 23.17 -19.08
CA GLU A 107 31.01 23.87 -20.35
C GLU A 107 31.94 23.12 -21.33
N HIS A 108 33.09 22.64 -20.85
CA HIS A 108 34.05 21.90 -21.68
C HIS A 108 33.57 20.49 -22.08
N ASN A 109 32.67 19.89 -21.31
CA ASN A 109 32.18 18.53 -21.56
C ASN A 109 30.85 18.51 -22.35
N ILE A 110 30.17 19.64 -22.53
CA ILE A 110 28.90 19.74 -23.29
C ILE A 110 29.08 19.43 -24.78
N GLY A 111 30.30 19.55 -25.33
CA GLY A 111 30.59 19.23 -26.73
C GLY A 111 30.59 17.73 -27.08
N GLN A 112 30.52 16.81 -26.11
CA GLN A 112 30.72 15.37 -26.35
C GLN A 112 29.77 14.42 -25.57
N ILE A 113 28.65 14.89 -25.02
CA ILE A 113 27.96 14.12 -23.97
C ILE A 113 26.43 14.03 -24.11
N ASP A 114 25.93 12.80 -23.98
CA ASP A 114 24.52 12.37 -23.83
C ASP A 114 23.85 12.94 -22.55
N ALA A 115 22.55 13.23 -22.65
CA ALA A 115 21.65 13.63 -21.56
C ALA A 115 21.80 12.83 -20.26
N ASP A 116 22.10 11.53 -20.31
CA ASP A 116 22.27 10.69 -19.12
C ASP A 116 23.55 11.02 -18.34
N ARG A 117 24.63 11.37 -19.05
CA ARG A 117 25.86 11.84 -18.41
C ARG A 117 25.66 13.25 -17.85
N ILE A 118 24.91 14.13 -18.51
CA ILE A 118 24.54 15.46 -17.96
C ILE A 118 23.79 15.30 -16.63
N ARG A 119 22.83 14.35 -16.55
CA ARG A 119 22.14 13.99 -15.30
C ARG A 119 23.09 13.47 -14.23
N SER A 120 24.03 12.60 -14.59
CA SER A 120 25.07 12.09 -13.68
C SER A 120 25.98 13.21 -13.15
N PHE A 121 26.27 14.22 -13.97
CA PHE A 121 27.05 15.40 -13.59
C PHE A 121 26.25 16.32 -12.67
N GLN A 122 24.96 16.56 -12.95
CA GLN A 122 24.08 17.33 -12.06
C GLN A 122 23.95 16.69 -10.67
N GLN A 123 23.89 15.36 -10.58
CA GLN A 123 23.93 14.66 -9.29
C GLN A 123 25.27 14.87 -8.56
N LYS A 124 26.38 15.01 -9.29
CA LYS A 124 27.70 15.33 -8.71
C LYS A 124 27.80 16.77 -8.16
N ILE A 125 26.91 17.68 -8.56
CA ILE A 125 26.90 19.09 -8.08
C ILE A 125 26.29 19.23 -6.68
N LYS A 126 25.60 18.21 -6.16
CA LYS A 126 25.11 18.26 -4.78
C LYS A 126 26.29 18.36 -3.81
N SER A 127 26.37 19.50 -3.14
CA SER A 127 27.31 19.75 -2.05
C SER A 127 27.21 18.62 -1.01
N PRO A 128 28.34 18.03 -0.58
CA PRO A 128 28.33 17.03 0.46
C PRO A 128 27.74 17.55 1.76
N TRP A 129 27.27 16.61 2.57
CA TRP A 129 26.56 16.88 3.81
C TRP A 129 27.33 17.73 4.85
N ALA A 130 28.66 17.81 4.73
CA ALA A 130 29.54 18.56 5.63
C ALA A 130 30.23 19.76 4.98
N SER A 131 29.92 20.09 3.72
CA SER A 131 30.68 21.10 2.96
C SER A 131 30.53 22.53 3.48
N ASN A 132 29.43 22.81 4.20
CA ASN A 132 29.11 24.12 4.77
C ASN A 132 29.45 24.23 6.27
N LEU A 133 30.14 23.22 6.83
CA LEU A 133 30.54 23.24 8.24
C LEU A 133 31.53 24.40 8.50
N PRO A 134 31.35 25.20 9.56
CA PRO A 134 32.33 26.22 9.93
C PRO A 134 33.71 25.61 10.19
N LEU A 135 34.77 26.26 9.71
CA LEU A 135 36.15 25.80 9.90
C LEU A 135 36.50 25.65 11.39
N SER A 136 36.03 26.56 12.24
CA SER A 136 36.25 26.48 13.69
C SER A 136 35.66 25.20 14.30
N VAL A 137 34.46 24.80 13.86
CA VAL A 137 33.80 23.57 14.33
C VAL A 137 34.53 22.33 13.80
N PHE A 138 34.93 22.35 12.51
CA PHE A 138 35.73 21.28 11.93
C PHE A 138 37.03 21.07 12.68
N THR A 139 37.84 22.12 12.83
CA THR A 139 39.13 22.06 13.53
C THR A 139 38.97 21.59 14.97
N HIS A 140 37.94 22.07 15.67
CA HIS A 140 37.64 21.62 17.04
C HIS A 140 37.34 20.11 17.10
N LEU A 141 36.49 19.61 16.20
CA LEU A 141 36.17 18.18 16.13
C LEU A 141 37.40 17.32 15.84
N ILE A 142 38.30 17.77 14.95
CA ILE A 142 39.55 17.06 14.65
C ILE A 142 40.46 17.04 15.88
N ILE A 143 40.70 18.18 16.55
CA ILE A 143 41.55 18.25 17.74
C ILE A 143 41.04 17.33 18.85
N VAL A 144 39.74 17.36 19.12
CA VAL A 144 39.13 16.50 20.14
C VAL A 144 39.26 15.02 19.74
N ALA A 145 39.13 14.69 18.45
CA ALA A 145 39.26 13.33 17.95
C ALA A 145 40.71 12.81 18.00
N GLU A 146 41.70 13.60 17.57
CA GLU A 146 43.13 13.23 17.64
C GLU A 146 43.57 13.02 19.08
N LYS A 147 43.13 13.88 20.00
CA LYS A 147 43.39 13.69 21.44
C LYS A 147 42.81 12.39 21.98
N LYS A 148 41.67 11.95 21.44
CA LYS A 148 40.95 10.77 21.91
C LYS A 148 41.44 9.46 21.30
N PHE A 149 41.75 9.46 20.01
CA PHE A 149 42.03 8.26 19.22
C PHE A 149 43.48 8.15 18.76
N GLY A 150 44.27 9.22 18.87
CA GLY A 150 45.57 9.32 18.22
C GLY A 150 45.40 9.42 16.71
N GLU A 151 45.92 8.43 15.98
CA GLU A 151 45.88 8.42 14.53
C GLU A 151 44.48 8.11 13.98
N LEU A 152 43.93 9.03 13.17
CA LEU A 152 42.59 8.93 12.58
C LEU A 152 42.54 8.07 11.30
N THR A 153 43.71 7.71 10.74
CA THR A 153 43.93 6.97 9.48
C THR A 153 43.19 7.57 8.27
N ALA A 154 43.86 8.43 7.50
CA ALA A 154 43.26 9.18 6.39
C ALA A 154 43.06 8.37 5.07
N LYS A 155 43.66 7.17 4.94
CA LYS A 155 43.61 6.32 3.73
C LYS A 155 42.88 4.99 4.00
N GLY A 156 41.62 5.09 4.39
CA GLY A 156 40.75 3.98 4.72
C GLY A 156 39.63 4.43 5.67
N ASN A 157 38.74 3.52 6.05
CA ASN A 157 37.74 3.84 7.06
C ASN A 157 37.33 2.61 7.90
N ASP A 158 36.78 2.88 9.08
CA ASP A 158 36.40 1.85 10.05
C ASP A 158 35.28 0.93 9.55
N MET A 159 34.42 1.38 8.62
CA MET A 159 33.39 0.53 8.01
C MET A 159 34.01 -0.53 7.09
N GLU A 160 35.03 -0.17 6.32
CA GLU A 160 35.81 -1.12 5.51
C GLU A 160 36.60 -2.08 6.41
N LEU A 161 37.24 -1.59 7.46
CA LEU A 161 37.92 -2.45 8.44
C LEU A 161 36.93 -3.45 9.06
N PHE A 162 35.76 -2.97 9.52
CA PHE A 162 34.71 -3.83 10.04
C PHE A 162 34.24 -4.86 9.01
N HIS A 163 34.12 -4.47 7.73
CA HIS A 163 33.74 -5.37 6.64
C HIS A 163 34.70 -6.56 6.50
N PHE A 164 36.01 -6.34 6.60
CA PHE A 164 36.99 -7.43 6.58
C PHE A 164 37.00 -8.24 7.88
N LEU A 165 36.97 -7.59 9.04
CA LEU A 165 36.98 -8.27 10.34
C LEU A 165 35.75 -9.17 10.53
N SER A 166 34.58 -8.71 10.08
CA SER A 166 33.30 -9.44 10.14
C SER A 166 33.10 -10.44 8.99
N ALA A 167 34.15 -10.67 8.18
CA ALA A 167 34.17 -11.64 7.10
C ALA A 167 33.15 -11.38 5.97
N GLY A 168 32.83 -10.12 5.68
CA GLY A 168 31.89 -9.79 4.61
C GLY A 168 32.32 -10.21 3.20
N PRO A 169 33.62 -10.20 2.82
CA PRO A 169 34.06 -10.74 1.53
C PRO A 169 33.92 -12.27 1.40
N TYR A 170 33.77 -12.98 2.52
CA TYR A 170 33.76 -14.44 2.54
C TYR A 170 32.35 -15.00 2.35
N VAL A 171 32.27 -16.26 1.95
CA VAL A 171 30.99 -16.99 1.81
C VAL A 171 30.35 -17.26 3.16
N ILE A 172 29.03 -17.49 3.18
CA ILE A 172 28.23 -17.62 4.41
C ILE A 172 28.75 -18.72 5.34
N GLY A 173 29.24 -19.84 4.81
CA GLY A 173 29.73 -20.97 5.61
C GLY A 173 31.03 -20.70 6.37
N GLU A 174 31.89 -19.81 5.85
CA GLU A 174 33.21 -19.50 6.44
C GLU A 174 33.16 -18.29 7.38
N ALA A 175 32.26 -17.35 7.10
CA ALA A 175 32.17 -16.09 7.80
C ALA A 175 32.05 -16.21 9.34
N PRO A 176 31.30 -17.17 9.92
CA PRO A 176 31.25 -17.33 11.37
C PRO A 176 32.61 -17.58 12.01
N LYS A 177 33.45 -18.43 11.42
CA LYS A 177 34.77 -18.77 11.97
C LYS A 177 35.68 -17.55 11.98
N ILE A 178 35.69 -16.80 10.88
CA ILE A 178 36.54 -15.62 10.70
C ILE A 178 36.10 -14.48 11.61
N LEU A 179 34.78 -14.25 11.75
CA LEU A 179 34.26 -13.23 12.66
C LEU A 179 34.66 -13.55 14.10
N ILE A 180 34.51 -14.81 14.52
CA ILE A 180 34.89 -15.26 15.87
C ILE A 180 36.39 -15.10 16.10
N SER A 181 37.24 -15.45 15.14
CA SER A 181 38.71 -15.28 15.29
C SER A 181 39.12 -13.80 15.38
N ASN A 182 38.33 -12.89 14.80
CA ASN A 182 38.57 -11.45 14.82
C ASN A 182 37.81 -10.71 15.93
N MET A 183 37.14 -11.42 16.84
CA MET A 183 36.21 -10.80 17.79
C MET A 183 36.88 -9.72 18.65
N ASN A 184 38.11 -9.95 19.14
CA ASN A 184 38.84 -8.96 19.94
C ASN A 184 39.08 -7.64 19.17
N ASN A 185 39.40 -7.73 17.88
CA ASN A 185 39.61 -6.56 17.03
C ASN A 185 38.28 -5.83 16.75
N ILE A 186 37.18 -6.58 16.62
CA ILE A 186 35.83 -6.01 16.47
C ILE A 186 35.39 -5.30 17.75
N GLU A 187 35.62 -5.91 18.92
CA GLU A 187 35.35 -5.31 20.22
C GLU A 187 36.17 -4.04 20.42
N GLU A 188 37.45 -4.05 20.08
CA GLU A 188 38.30 -2.87 20.12
C GLU A 188 37.77 -1.75 19.19
N LEU A 189 37.36 -2.10 17.97
CA LEU A 189 36.79 -1.15 17.02
C LEU A 189 35.48 -0.52 17.55
N ILE A 190 34.57 -1.33 18.10
CA ILE A 190 33.30 -0.83 18.63
C ILE A 190 33.52 -0.06 19.93
N LEU A 191 34.25 -0.61 20.90
CA LEU A 191 34.33 -0.05 22.25
C LEU A 191 35.35 1.08 22.37
N LYS A 192 36.55 0.94 21.79
CA LYS A 192 37.61 1.95 21.91
C LYS A 192 37.50 3.02 20.84
N MET A 193 37.25 2.63 19.58
CA MET A 193 37.09 3.59 18.48
C MET A 193 35.65 4.13 18.35
N LEU A 194 34.75 3.64 19.21
CA LEU A 194 33.34 4.02 19.26
C LEU A 194 32.65 3.85 17.91
N PHE A 195 33.00 2.80 17.17
CA PHE A 195 32.52 2.59 15.80
C PHE A 195 31.00 2.53 15.73
N VAL A 196 30.42 3.48 14.99
CA VAL A 196 28.99 3.64 14.75
C VAL A 196 28.80 3.90 13.26
N PRO A 197 28.15 2.99 12.48
CA PRO A 197 27.79 3.28 11.11
C PRO A 197 26.85 4.50 11.04
N PHE A 198 26.89 5.23 9.91
CA PHE A 198 25.99 6.35 9.72
C PHE A 198 24.54 5.85 9.62
N PRO A 199 23.54 6.68 9.93
CA PRO A 199 22.15 6.24 9.87
C PRO A 199 21.75 5.85 8.44
N PRO A 200 20.75 4.97 8.28
CA PRO A 200 20.16 4.69 6.98
C PRO A 200 19.53 5.95 6.39
N ARG A 201 19.54 6.05 5.07
CA ARG A 201 18.80 7.08 4.35
C ARG A 201 17.30 6.93 4.67
N PRO A 202 16.60 8.01 5.06
CA PRO A 202 15.15 7.99 5.21
C PRO A 202 14.49 7.51 3.92
N LYS A 203 13.52 6.60 4.01
CA LYS A 203 12.77 6.13 2.84
C LYS A 203 12.14 7.36 2.15
N PRO A 204 12.33 7.54 0.82
CA PRO A 204 11.81 8.70 0.10
C PRO A 204 10.31 8.82 0.29
N LYS A 205 9.80 10.04 0.46
CA LYS A 205 8.36 10.30 0.43
C LYS A 205 7.86 10.06 -1.00
N ARG A 206 6.57 9.75 -1.14
CA ARG A 206 5.93 9.37 -2.41
C ARG A 206 6.20 10.32 -3.58
N SER A 207 6.41 11.61 -3.32
CA SER A 207 6.81 12.63 -4.30
C SER A 207 8.19 12.42 -4.92
N ASP A 208 9.09 11.72 -4.23
CA ASP A 208 10.52 11.58 -4.57
C ASP A 208 10.83 10.22 -5.22
N LEU A 209 9.86 9.29 -5.23
CA LEU A 209 10.01 7.94 -5.82
C LEU A 209 10.22 7.98 -7.34
N HIS A 210 9.77 9.01 -8.03
CA HIS A 210 9.89 9.15 -9.49
C HIS A 210 11.35 9.33 -9.97
N ASN A 211 12.31 9.58 -9.08
CA ASN A 211 13.74 9.69 -9.42
C ASN A 211 14.58 8.49 -8.94
N SER A 212 13.99 7.52 -8.23
CA SER A 212 14.75 6.51 -7.47
C SER A 212 14.76 5.10 -8.09
N SER A 213 14.14 4.92 -9.26
CA SER A 213 14.00 3.60 -9.91
C SER A 213 15.18 3.20 -10.81
N ALA A 214 16.21 4.04 -10.92
CA ALA A 214 17.42 3.65 -11.62
C ALA A 214 18.43 3.08 -10.62
N ASN A 215 18.85 1.85 -10.91
CA ASN A 215 19.95 1.08 -10.32
C ASN A 215 21.30 1.78 -10.58
N ILE A 216 21.39 3.08 -10.26
CA ILE A 216 22.60 3.89 -10.40
C ILE A 216 23.54 3.38 -9.31
N HIS A 217 24.73 2.94 -9.70
CA HIS A 217 25.81 2.66 -8.78
C HIS A 217 25.99 3.85 -7.83
N GLU A 218 25.49 3.71 -6.60
CA GLU A 218 25.61 4.75 -5.59
C GLU A 218 27.09 4.87 -5.23
N GLU A 219 27.66 6.04 -5.49
CA GLU A 219 29.04 6.38 -5.12
C GLU A 219 29.20 6.18 -3.61
N TYR A 220 30.21 5.41 -3.21
CA TYR A 220 30.54 5.19 -1.81
C TYR A 220 31.86 5.88 -1.48
N PRO A 221 31.91 6.72 -0.42
CA PRO A 221 30.79 7.18 0.41
C PRO A 221 29.72 8.05 -0.27
N PRO A 222 28.43 7.95 0.11
CA PRO A 222 27.38 8.82 -0.42
C PRO A 222 27.57 10.28 -0.02
N LYS A 223 27.35 11.20 -0.97
CA LYS A 223 27.54 12.66 -0.75
C LYS A 223 26.64 13.25 0.32
N ASP A 224 25.44 12.72 0.50
CA ASP A 224 24.52 13.18 1.54
C ASP A 224 24.79 12.57 2.93
N GLY A 225 25.85 11.76 3.01
CA GLY A 225 26.45 11.31 4.26
C GLY A 225 25.82 10.06 4.86
N TYR A 226 24.54 9.78 4.59
CA TYR A 226 23.89 8.56 5.09
C TYR A 226 24.64 7.29 4.66
N GLU A 227 24.43 6.23 5.42
CA GLU A 227 25.00 4.93 5.07
C GLU A 227 24.17 4.26 3.97
N ASN A 228 24.84 3.65 3.00
CA ASN A 228 24.14 2.96 1.93
C ASN A 228 23.68 1.57 2.36
N SER A 229 22.72 1.01 1.62
CA SER A 229 22.15 -0.29 1.94
C SER A 229 23.20 -1.42 1.89
N ARG A 230 24.25 -1.28 1.07
CA ARG A 230 25.31 -2.29 0.96
C ARG A 230 26.13 -2.39 2.25
N GLN A 231 26.54 -1.25 2.83
CA GLN A 231 27.29 -1.25 4.08
C GLN A 231 26.42 -1.65 5.27
N LEU A 232 25.16 -1.21 5.31
CA LEU A 232 24.24 -1.66 6.36
C LEU A 232 23.97 -3.18 6.30
N ASN A 233 24.02 -3.79 5.11
CA ASN A 233 23.95 -5.25 4.99
C ASN A 233 25.16 -5.97 5.61
N VAL A 234 26.35 -5.35 5.58
CA VAL A 234 27.54 -5.88 6.29
C VAL A 234 27.27 -5.92 7.80
N ILE A 235 26.74 -4.83 8.36
CA ILE A 235 26.36 -4.75 9.77
C ILE A 235 25.29 -5.80 10.13
N ALA A 236 24.22 -5.87 9.33
CA ALA A 236 23.14 -6.83 9.54
C ALA A 236 23.62 -8.28 9.50
N ARG A 237 24.49 -8.61 8.53
CA ARG A 237 25.11 -9.94 8.42
C ARG A 237 25.96 -10.29 9.63
N ALA A 238 26.79 -9.35 10.11
CA ALA A 238 27.60 -9.57 11.31
C ALA A 238 26.74 -9.86 12.54
N ILE A 239 25.63 -9.13 12.73
CA ILE A 239 24.67 -9.35 13.81
C ILE A 239 24.02 -10.74 13.72
N LEU A 240 23.66 -11.18 12.51
CA LEU A 240 23.06 -12.50 12.30
C LEU A 240 24.00 -13.66 12.66
N ILE A 241 25.32 -13.44 12.51
CA ILE A 241 26.38 -14.37 12.90
C ILE A 241 26.63 -14.29 14.42
N ASN A 242 26.83 -13.08 14.96
CA ASN A 242 27.08 -12.86 16.38
C ASN A 242 26.21 -11.73 16.93
N LYS A 243 25.15 -12.11 17.63
CA LYS A 243 24.19 -11.18 18.24
C LYS A 243 24.76 -10.30 19.34
N ASN A 244 25.86 -10.70 19.98
CA ASN A 244 26.46 -9.93 21.08
C ASN A 244 26.99 -8.57 20.61
N LEU A 245 27.24 -8.40 19.31
CA LEU A 245 27.60 -7.10 18.72
C LEU A 245 26.56 -6.01 19.03
N VAL A 246 25.27 -6.36 19.10
CA VAL A 246 24.21 -5.41 19.49
C VAL A 246 24.43 -4.88 20.91
N ILE A 247 24.88 -5.73 21.82
CA ILE A 247 25.16 -5.35 23.21
C ILE A 247 26.34 -4.39 23.27
N LEU A 248 27.40 -4.65 22.49
CA LEU A 248 28.56 -3.77 22.39
C LEU A 248 28.15 -2.37 21.89
N TRP A 249 27.37 -2.28 20.82
CA TRP A 249 26.88 -0.99 20.31
C TRP A 249 25.99 -0.25 21.31
N LYS A 250 25.08 -0.96 21.99
CA LYS A 250 24.25 -0.35 23.03
C LYS A 250 25.09 0.19 24.19
N SER A 251 26.16 -0.51 24.57
CA SER A 251 27.05 -0.09 25.66
C SER A 251 27.76 1.24 25.41
N ILE A 252 28.05 1.57 24.14
CA ILE A 252 28.65 2.84 23.75
C ILE A 252 27.62 3.95 23.49
N GLY A 253 26.32 3.67 23.67
CA GLY A 253 25.24 4.64 23.49
C GLY A 253 24.49 4.53 22.16
N TYR A 254 24.83 3.56 21.28
CA TYR A 254 24.13 3.34 20.01
C TYR A 254 22.91 2.44 20.16
N HIS A 255 21.85 3.01 20.75
CA HIS A 255 20.61 2.31 21.05
C HIS A 255 19.74 2.09 19.81
N GLN A 256 19.94 2.89 18.76
CA GLN A 256 19.17 2.86 17.52
C GLN A 256 19.61 1.75 16.56
N ILE A 257 20.71 1.03 16.82
CA ILE A 257 21.25 -0.02 15.93
C ILE A 257 20.17 -1.00 15.48
N CYS A 258 19.32 -1.46 16.40
CA CYS A 258 18.26 -2.41 16.06
C CYS A 258 17.25 -1.82 15.07
N ASN A 259 16.92 -0.53 15.20
CA ASN A 259 16.01 0.17 14.29
C ASN A 259 16.66 0.40 12.92
N ASP A 260 17.93 0.81 12.92
CA ASP A 260 18.64 1.21 11.69
C ASP A 260 18.89 0.04 10.72
N VAL A 261 19.10 -1.16 11.26
CA VAL A 261 19.26 -2.38 10.45
C VAL A 261 18.10 -3.36 10.60
N ASN A 262 16.95 -2.92 11.13
CA ASN A 262 15.81 -3.78 11.44
C ASN A 262 15.36 -4.61 10.23
N ASP A 263 15.07 -3.93 9.13
CA ASP A 263 14.54 -4.56 7.91
C ASP A 263 15.54 -5.61 7.38
N LEU A 264 16.83 -5.27 7.37
CA LEU A 264 17.90 -6.13 6.86
C LEU A 264 18.14 -7.37 7.73
N VAL A 265 18.16 -7.19 9.06
CA VAL A 265 18.35 -8.30 10.01
C VAL A 265 17.15 -9.24 9.97
N MET A 266 15.93 -8.71 9.96
CA MET A 266 14.70 -9.51 9.95
C MET A 266 14.56 -10.29 8.63
N GLN A 267 14.85 -9.66 7.49
CA GLN A 267 14.87 -10.34 6.19
C GLN A 267 16.00 -11.38 6.11
N GLY A 268 17.21 -11.02 6.53
CA GLY A 268 18.37 -11.91 6.51
C GLY A 268 18.19 -13.14 7.40
N ALA A 269 17.55 -13.00 8.56
CA ALA A 269 17.21 -14.13 9.42
C ALA A 269 16.30 -15.14 8.72
N LEU A 270 15.31 -14.66 7.96
CA LEU A 270 14.41 -15.52 7.20
C LEU A 270 15.07 -16.10 5.95
N LEU A 271 15.99 -15.39 5.31
CA LEU A 271 16.81 -15.93 4.21
C LEU A 271 17.70 -17.07 4.67
N ILE A 272 18.24 -17.02 5.88
CA ILE A 272 18.98 -18.13 6.49
C ILE A 272 18.05 -19.33 6.72
N LEU A 273 16.83 -19.08 7.19
CA LEU A 273 15.83 -20.14 7.42
C LEU A 273 15.26 -20.72 6.12
N PHE A 274 15.15 -19.92 5.06
CA PHE A 274 14.58 -20.29 3.76
C PHE A 274 15.51 -19.87 2.61
N PRO A 275 16.68 -20.51 2.47
CA PRO A 275 17.67 -20.10 1.48
C PRO A 275 17.10 -20.19 0.05
N PRO A 276 17.52 -19.31 -0.87
CA PRO A 276 17.19 -19.41 -2.29
C PRO A 276 17.54 -20.79 -2.85
N THR A 277 18.75 -21.27 -2.52
CA THR A 277 19.29 -22.57 -2.88
C THR A 277 19.66 -23.34 -1.61
N PRO A 278 18.84 -24.33 -1.18
CA PRO A 278 19.14 -25.16 -0.03
C PRO A 278 20.42 -25.98 -0.21
N THR A 279 21.24 -26.06 0.85
CA THR A 279 22.45 -26.91 0.88
C THR A 279 22.11 -28.36 1.20
N THR A 280 23.03 -29.27 0.90
CA THR A 280 22.96 -30.69 1.26
C THR A 280 22.90 -30.81 2.79
N GLY A 281 21.73 -31.20 3.33
CA GLY A 281 21.48 -31.26 4.78
C GLY A 281 20.57 -30.16 5.34
N TYR A 282 20.14 -29.20 4.50
CA TYR A 282 19.11 -28.23 4.90
C TYR A 282 17.81 -28.94 5.30
N ARG A 283 17.38 -28.70 6.55
CA ARG A 283 16.06 -29.09 7.02
C ARG A 283 15.17 -27.86 7.08
N ARG A 284 14.05 -27.93 6.37
CA ARG A 284 13.07 -26.86 6.34
C ARG A 284 12.54 -26.56 7.75
N PRO A 285 12.59 -25.29 8.22
CA PRO A 285 12.01 -24.88 9.48
C PRO A 285 10.48 -25.00 9.47
N ASP A 286 9.93 -25.40 10.60
CA ASP A 286 8.49 -25.34 10.85
C ASP A 286 8.10 -23.99 11.50
N LYS A 287 6.83 -23.84 11.85
CA LYS A 287 6.32 -22.65 12.54
C LYS A 287 7.06 -22.38 13.86
N LYS A 288 7.44 -23.44 14.59
CA LYS A 288 8.13 -23.29 15.88
C LYS A 288 9.53 -22.69 15.66
N GLY A 289 10.30 -23.23 14.71
CA GLY A 289 11.63 -22.73 14.38
C GLY A 289 11.64 -21.28 13.90
N VAL A 290 10.68 -20.89 13.06
CA VAL A 290 10.53 -19.48 12.62
C VAL A 290 10.26 -18.56 13.82
N LYS A 291 9.33 -18.95 14.71
CA LYS A 291 9.00 -18.14 15.90
C LYS A 291 10.17 -18.00 16.85
N GLU A 292 10.88 -19.09 17.14
CA GLU A 292 12.04 -19.06 18.04
C GLU A 292 13.10 -18.10 17.51
N ARG A 293 13.42 -18.18 16.21
CA ARG A 293 14.40 -17.29 15.60
C ARG A 293 13.97 -15.81 15.63
N ILE A 294 12.71 -15.50 15.34
CA ILE A 294 12.24 -14.11 15.36
C ILE A 294 12.17 -13.57 16.80
N ARG A 295 11.69 -14.37 17.76
CA ARG A 295 11.64 -13.97 19.16
C ARG A 295 13.03 -13.71 19.74
N GLU A 296 14.03 -14.50 19.34
CA GLU A 296 15.42 -14.24 19.68
C GLU A 296 15.85 -12.81 19.27
N LEU A 297 15.51 -12.38 18.06
CA LEU A 297 15.83 -11.03 17.56
C LEU A 297 14.99 -9.96 18.26
N ILE A 298 13.71 -10.21 18.51
CA ILE A 298 12.85 -9.27 19.25
C ILE A 298 13.40 -9.02 20.65
N ASN A 299 13.87 -10.06 21.34
CA ASN A 299 14.48 -9.93 22.66
C ASN A 299 15.76 -9.07 22.65
N LEU A 300 16.45 -8.95 21.51
CA LEU A 300 17.60 -8.06 21.35
C LEU A 300 17.19 -6.61 21.08
N GLY A 301 15.93 -6.35 20.74
CA GLY A 301 15.38 -5.04 20.43
C GLY A 301 15.00 -4.80 18.97
N PHE A 302 15.02 -5.83 18.12
CA PHE A 302 14.45 -5.76 16.76
C PHE A 302 12.92 -5.81 16.81
N ASP A 303 12.24 -5.37 15.76
CA ASP A 303 10.77 -5.38 15.71
C ASP A 303 10.23 -5.95 14.40
N LEU A 304 9.28 -6.87 14.53
CA LEU A 304 8.48 -7.37 13.41
C LEU A 304 7.32 -6.38 13.15
N THR A 305 7.65 -5.27 12.50
CA THR A 305 6.64 -4.28 12.09
C THR A 305 5.87 -4.77 10.86
N TYR A 306 4.68 -4.22 10.63
CA TYR A 306 3.90 -4.51 9.41
C TYR A 306 4.65 -4.17 8.12
N PRO A 307 5.35 -3.01 8.01
CA PRO A 307 6.24 -2.75 6.89
C PRO A 307 7.29 -3.83 6.64
N VAL A 308 7.96 -4.31 7.70
CA VAL A 308 8.95 -5.40 7.62
C VAL A 308 8.32 -6.70 7.11
N ILE A 309 7.12 -7.05 7.61
CA ILE A 309 6.40 -8.22 7.09
C ILE A 309 6.10 -8.04 5.60
N GLY A 310 5.68 -6.84 5.17
CA GLY A 310 5.50 -6.52 3.76
C GLY A 310 6.78 -6.72 2.92
N ASP A 311 7.92 -6.27 3.43
CA ASP A 311 9.23 -6.44 2.77
C ASP A 311 9.59 -7.92 2.63
N ILE A 312 9.37 -8.69 3.70
CA ILE A 312 9.59 -10.15 3.71
C ILE A 312 8.68 -10.85 2.70
N MET A 313 7.40 -10.51 2.67
CA MET A 313 6.45 -11.12 1.73
C MET A 313 6.81 -10.81 0.27
N GLN A 314 7.33 -9.61 0.00
CA GLN A 314 7.86 -9.23 -1.30
C GLN A 314 9.13 -10.02 -1.65
N LEU A 315 10.07 -10.14 -0.70
CA LEU A 315 11.31 -10.90 -0.87
C LEU A 315 11.05 -12.37 -1.21
N PHE A 316 10.06 -12.98 -0.56
CA PHE A 316 9.69 -14.38 -0.74
C PHE A 316 8.56 -14.61 -1.75
N GLU A 317 8.16 -13.59 -2.52
CA GLU A 317 7.05 -13.66 -3.47
C GLU A 317 7.05 -14.96 -4.32
N PRO A 318 8.18 -15.39 -4.94
CA PRO A 318 8.21 -16.60 -5.77
C PRO A 318 8.02 -17.91 -5.00
N LYS A 319 8.18 -17.89 -3.66
CA LYS A 319 8.13 -19.07 -2.78
C LYS A 319 6.89 -19.07 -1.87
N LEU A 320 5.98 -18.10 -1.98
CA LEU A 320 4.82 -17.98 -1.08
C LEU A 320 3.88 -19.20 -1.13
N SER A 321 3.75 -19.85 -2.28
CA SER A 321 2.97 -21.10 -2.40
C SER A 321 3.52 -22.22 -1.52
N ASP A 322 4.84 -22.22 -1.31
CA ASP A 322 5.54 -23.20 -0.50
C ASP A 322 5.58 -22.77 0.98
N ILE A 323 6.24 -21.65 1.29
CA ILE A 323 6.56 -21.24 2.68
C ILE A 323 5.58 -20.25 3.28
N GLY A 324 4.70 -19.64 2.48
CA GLY A 324 3.87 -18.51 2.91
C GLY A 324 2.96 -18.84 4.09
N ASN A 325 2.44 -20.07 4.19
CA ASN A 325 1.60 -20.49 5.32
C ASN A 325 2.37 -20.49 6.63
N ILE A 326 3.58 -21.05 6.60
CA ILE A 326 4.45 -21.14 7.78
C ILE A 326 4.79 -19.73 8.26
N LEU A 327 5.18 -18.84 7.34
CA LEU A 327 5.48 -17.45 7.65
C LEU A 327 4.27 -16.71 8.24
N LEU A 328 3.12 -16.76 7.56
CA LEU A 328 1.91 -16.04 7.96
C LEU A 328 1.43 -16.48 9.34
N GLU A 329 1.34 -17.79 9.60
CA GLU A 329 0.93 -18.31 10.91
C GLU A 329 1.93 -17.97 12.01
N SER A 330 3.24 -18.00 11.70
CA SER A 330 4.27 -17.58 12.64
C SER A 330 4.12 -16.10 13.01
N PHE A 331 3.91 -15.24 12.02
CA PHE A 331 3.77 -13.79 12.24
C PHE A 331 2.52 -13.44 13.04
N ILE A 332 1.39 -14.09 12.76
CA ILE A 332 0.16 -13.92 13.55
C ILE A 332 0.42 -14.23 15.04
N GLU A 333 1.08 -15.36 15.32
CA GLU A 333 1.39 -15.76 16.70
C GLU A 333 2.43 -14.86 17.38
N ILE A 334 3.33 -14.23 16.62
CA ILE A 334 4.32 -13.29 17.17
C ILE A 334 3.68 -11.94 17.45
N LYS A 335 2.87 -11.41 16.52
CA LYS A 335 2.17 -10.14 16.70
C LYS A 335 1.09 -10.22 17.77
N ASN A 336 0.54 -11.41 18.00
CA ASN A 336 -0.58 -11.64 18.92
C ASN A 336 -1.83 -10.81 18.55
N ASP A 337 -1.97 -10.46 17.27
CA ASP A 337 -3.12 -9.73 16.74
C ASP A 337 -4.24 -10.70 16.33
N PRO A 338 -5.53 -10.30 16.45
CA PRO A 338 -6.62 -11.08 15.89
C PRO A 338 -6.39 -11.31 14.38
N VAL A 339 -6.63 -12.54 13.90
CA VAL A 339 -6.35 -12.93 12.50
C VAL A 339 -6.92 -11.94 11.48
N ASN A 340 -8.15 -11.44 11.70
CA ASN A 340 -8.77 -10.48 10.77
C ASN A 340 -8.02 -9.14 10.74
N GLU A 341 -7.59 -8.63 11.90
CA GLU A 341 -6.87 -7.36 12.01
C GLU A 341 -5.46 -7.49 11.42
N PHE A 342 -4.79 -8.60 11.70
CA PHE A 342 -3.50 -8.92 11.09
C PHE A 342 -3.61 -8.97 9.56
N MET A 343 -4.58 -9.72 9.03
CA MET A 343 -4.80 -9.82 7.58
C MET A 343 -5.07 -8.45 6.96
N HIS A 344 -5.90 -7.64 7.61
CA HIS A 344 -6.22 -6.29 7.14
C HIS A 344 -4.96 -5.40 7.05
N ARG A 345 -4.09 -5.42 8.07
CA ARG A 345 -2.85 -4.63 8.06
C ARG A 345 -1.84 -5.12 7.02
N ILE A 346 -1.75 -6.43 6.79
CA ILE A 346 -0.91 -6.98 5.71
C ILE A 346 -1.44 -6.60 4.33
N LEU A 347 -2.76 -6.60 4.14
CA LEU A 347 -3.37 -6.13 2.90
C LEU A 347 -3.02 -4.66 2.63
N ILE A 348 -3.10 -3.79 3.64
CA ILE A 348 -2.66 -2.38 3.52
C ILE A 348 -1.20 -2.30 3.06
N GLU A 349 -0.29 -3.04 3.70
CA GLU A 349 1.12 -3.02 3.32
C GLU A 349 1.36 -3.56 1.90
N SER A 350 0.52 -4.49 1.43
CA SER A 350 0.65 -5.13 0.11
C SER A 350 0.17 -4.25 -1.05
N ILE A 351 -0.63 -3.21 -0.80
CA ILE A 351 -1.14 -2.33 -1.86
C ILE A 351 -0.37 -1.01 -1.94
N LYS A 352 0.55 -0.76 -1.00
CA LYS A 352 1.38 0.44 -0.98
C LYS A 352 2.18 0.59 -2.29
N PRO A 353 2.16 1.77 -2.93
CA PRO A 353 2.79 2.01 -4.23
C PRO A 353 4.32 1.97 -4.16
N GLU A 354 4.92 2.15 -2.99
CA GLU A 354 6.37 2.03 -2.79
C GLU A 354 6.87 0.59 -2.93
N ARG A 355 5.95 -0.39 -2.98
CA ARG A 355 6.26 -1.80 -3.15
C ARG A 355 6.40 -2.14 -4.64
N ASN A 356 7.53 -2.71 -5.00
CA ASN A 356 7.81 -3.18 -6.36
C ASN A 356 7.60 -4.70 -6.47
N PHE A 357 6.34 -5.15 -6.42
CA PHE A 357 6.01 -6.56 -6.64
C PHE A 357 6.27 -6.95 -8.09
N LYS A 358 6.95 -8.09 -8.29
CA LYS A 358 7.30 -8.53 -9.64
C LYS A 358 6.10 -9.19 -10.30
N LYS A 359 5.28 -9.91 -9.54
CA LYS A 359 4.15 -10.71 -10.02
C LYS A 359 2.87 -10.42 -9.22
N HIS A 360 1.83 -11.20 -9.47
CA HIS A 360 0.56 -11.15 -8.74
C HIS A 360 0.53 -12.16 -7.58
N ASP A 361 1.67 -12.80 -7.27
CA ASP A 361 1.70 -14.01 -6.45
C ASP A 361 1.34 -13.72 -4.98
N LEU A 362 1.76 -12.57 -4.45
CA LEU A 362 1.38 -12.14 -3.10
C LEU A 362 -0.13 -11.92 -2.99
N TRP A 363 -0.75 -11.13 -3.88
CA TRP A 363 -2.17 -10.85 -3.79
C TRP A 363 -3.01 -12.11 -4.03
N LYS A 364 -2.60 -12.99 -4.95
CA LYS A 364 -3.20 -14.31 -5.12
C LYS A 364 -3.12 -15.14 -3.83
N PHE A 365 -1.95 -15.17 -3.19
CA PHE A 365 -1.76 -15.87 -1.92
C PHE A 365 -2.66 -15.29 -0.81
N LEU A 366 -2.68 -13.98 -0.62
CA LEU A 366 -3.52 -13.31 0.40
C LEU A 366 -5.01 -13.50 0.11
N ASN A 367 -5.43 -13.45 -1.14
CA ASN A 367 -6.81 -13.66 -1.55
C ASN A 367 -7.28 -15.09 -1.20
N GLN A 368 -6.45 -16.10 -1.48
CA GLN A 368 -6.71 -17.49 -1.07
C GLN A 368 -6.81 -17.64 0.45
N LYS A 369 -6.09 -16.82 1.23
CA LYS A 369 -6.16 -16.84 2.69
C LYS A 369 -7.47 -16.27 3.21
N LEU A 370 -7.95 -15.18 2.61
CA LEU A 370 -9.26 -14.63 2.92
C LEU A 370 -10.38 -15.65 2.67
N GLU A 371 -10.28 -16.43 1.59
CA GLU A 371 -11.25 -17.50 1.31
C GLU A 371 -11.30 -18.53 2.45
N LYS A 372 -10.14 -18.98 2.93
CA LYS A 372 -10.06 -19.95 4.04
C LYS A 372 -10.62 -19.38 5.34
N ILE A 373 -10.47 -18.08 5.58
CA ILE A 373 -11.05 -17.40 6.75
C ILE A 373 -12.57 -17.38 6.65
N TYR A 374 -13.11 -17.10 5.46
CA TYR A 374 -14.56 -17.16 5.20
C TYR A 374 -15.10 -18.58 5.47
N ASP A 375 -14.45 -19.62 4.94
CA ASP A 375 -14.88 -21.00 5.11
C ASP A 375 -14.96 -21.42 6.59
N ARG A 376 -14.01 -20.97 7.41
CA ARG A 376 -14.04 -21.22 8.87
C ARG A 376 -15.22 -20.51 9.54
N LYS A 377 -15.52 -19.27 9.16
CA LYS A 377 -16.66 -18.51 9.70
C LYS A 377 -17.98 -19.14 9.30
N ASP A 378 -18.13 -19.54 8.04
CA ASP A 378 -19.34 -20.18 7.54
C ASP A 378 -19.56 -21.55 8.20
N ALA A 379 -18.51 -22.34 8.41
CA ALA A 379 -18.59 -23.60 9.15
C ALA A 379 -19.05 -23.41 10.61
N GLN A 380 -18.55 -22.38 11.30
CA GLN A 380 -18.99 -22.05 12.66
C GLN A 380 -20.47 -21.63 12.70
N ASN A 381 -20.90 -20.78 11.77
CA ASN A 381 -22.29 -20.32 11.67
C ASN A 381 -23.27 -21.47 11.33
N ASN A 382 -22.88 -22.35 10.40
CA ASN A 382 -23.68 -23.53 10.03
C ASN A 382 -23.79 -24.55 11.17
N THR A 383 -22.80 -24.64 12.04
CA THR A 383 -22.85 -25.51 13.22
C THR A 383 -23.82 -24.94 14.27
N GLY A 384 -23.82 -23.62 14.51
CA GLY A 384 -24.80 -22.94 15.36
C GLY A 384 -26.24 -23.10 14.85
N ASN A 385 -26.45 -22.95 13.53
CA ASN A 385 -27.76 -23.15 12.90
C ASN A 385 -28.23 -24.61 12.96
N LYS A 386 -27.34 -25.60 12.89
CA LYS A 386 -27.70 -27.01 13.11
C LYS A 386 -28.13 -27.30 14.54
N VAL A 387 -27.56 -26.62 15.53
CA VAL A 387 -27.97 -26.76 16.94
C VAL A 387 -29.36 -26.17 17.14
N LEU A 388 -29.61 -24.96 16.62
CA LEU A 388 -30.93 -24.33 16.65
C LEU A 388 -31.99 -25.18 15.94
N LYS A 389 -31.68 -25.74 14.77
CA LYS A 389 -32.59 -26.62 14.04
C LYS A 389 -32.88 -27.91 14.80
N LYS A 390 -31.90 -28.50 15.49
CA LYS A 390 -32.14 -29.65 16.38
C LYS A 390 -33.05 -29.31 17.57
N MET A 391 -32.94 -28.09 18.10
CA MET A 391 -33.86 -27.61 19.15
C MET A 391 -35.28 -27.41 18.62
N ASP A 392 -35.42 -26.83 17.42
CA ASP A 392 -36.72 -26.68 16.76
C ASP A 392 -37.35 -28.02 16.37
N ASP A 393 -36.57 -28.97 15.88
CA ASP A 393 -37.03 -30.33 15.56
C ASP A 393 -37.48 -31.06 16.84
N HIS A 394 -36.78 -30.85 17.96
CA HIS A 394 -37.16 -31.40 19.26
C HIS A 394 -38.45 -30.76 19.80
N LEU A 395 -38.60 -29.45 19.67
CA LEU A 395 -39.82 -28.71 20.02
C LEU A 395 -41.00 -29.13 19.13
N SER A 396 -40.79 -29.25 17.82
CA SER A 396 -41.78 -29.72 16.85
C SER A 396 -42.23 -31.14 17.15
N THR A 397 -41.31 -32.02 17.56
CA THR A 397 -41.62 -33.40 17.98
C THR A 397 -42.43 -33.41 19.27
N LYS A 398 -42.10 -32.57 20.26
CA LYS A 398 -42.90 -32.39 21.48
C LYS A 398 -44.31 -31.88 21.18
N VAL A 399 -44.43 -30.89 20.30
CA VAL A 399 -45.72 -30.32 19.88
C VAL A 399 -46.56 -31.36 19.13
N LYS A 400 -45.96 -32.15 18.21
CA LYS A 400 -46.66 -33.26 17.54
C LYS A 400 -47.10 -34.35 18.51
N ASN A 401 -46.32 -34.66 19.55
CA ASN A 401 -46.72 -35.60 20.59
C ASN A 401 -47.86 -35.05 21.47
N LEU A 402 -47.89 -33.73 21.72
CA LEU A 402 -48.99 -33.06 22.40
C LEU A 402 -50.27 -33.04 21.56
N ILE A 403 -50.16 -32.69 20.27
CA ILE A 403 -51.26 -32.76 19.30
C ILE A 403 -51.76 -34.20 19.19
N GLY A 404 -50.89 -35.20 19.13
CA GLY A 404 -51.29 -36.61 19.12
C GLY A 404 -52.01 -37.05 20.40
N LYS A 405 -51.67 -36.48 21.57
CA LYS A 405 -52.42 -36.70 22.82
C LYS A 405 -53.79 -36.01 22.80
N VAL A 406 -53.88 -34.80 22.25
CA VAL A 406 -55.14 -34.07 22.08
C VAL A 406 -56.04 -34.77 21.06
N GLU A 407 -55.49 -35.22 19.94
CA GLU A 407 -56.21 -36.02 18.92
C GLU A 407 -56.62 -37.39 19.45
N PHE A 408 -55.85 -38.00 20.37
CA PHE A 408 -56.24 -39.24 21.05
C PHE A 408 -57.41 -38.99 22.01
N GLN A 409 -57.42 -37.84 22.71
CA GLN A 409 -58.54 -37.42 23.54
C GLN A 409 -59.77 -37.05 22.71
N GLU A 410 -59.60 -36.36 21.57
CA GLU A 410 -60.68 -36.08 20.61
C GLU A 410 -61.21 -37.35 19.94
N LYS A 411 -60.35 -38.34 19.64
CA LYS A 411 -60.79 -39.66 19.15
C LYS A 411 -61.45 -40.51 20.22
N ALA A 412 -61.09 -40.34 21.49
CA ALA A 412 -61.82 -40.95 22.60
C ALA A 412 -63.22 -40.31 22.76
N LEU A 413 -63.36 -39.00 22.53
CA LEU A 413 -64.66 -38.32 22.45
C LEU A 413 -65.46 -38.69 21.19
N LYS A 414 -64.82 -38.79 20.01
CA LYS A 414 -65.47 -39.16 18.74
C LYS A 414 -65.79 -40.65 18.58
N ARG A 415 -65.24 -41.52 19.42
CA ARG A 415 -65.65 -42.95 19.46
C ARG A 415 -66.96 -43.17 20.21
N MET A 416 -67.57 -42.12 20.77
CA MET A 416 -68.98 -42.12 21.21
C MET A 416 -69.96 -41.66 20.12
N ASP A 417 -69.48 -41.26 18.93
CA ASP A 417 -70.30 -40.66 17.87
C ASP A 417 -69.94 -41.31 16.52
N ASP A 418 -70.37 -42.56 16.39
CA ASP A 418 -70.66 -43.35 15.20
C ASP A 418 -69.68 -43.45 14.00
N HIS A 419 -69.33 -44.72 13.73
CA HIS A 419 -69.66 -45.47 12.52
C HIS A 419 -69.75 -44.76 11.14
N LEU A 420 -69.10 -45.41 10.15
CA LEU A 420 -69.17 -45.24 8.68
C LEU A 420 -68.24 -44.14 8.11
N SER A 421 -67.47 -44.29 7.04
CA SER A 421 -67.21 -45.36 6.07
C SER A 421 -65.92 -45.01 5.31
N THR A 422 -65.19 -46.06 4.92
CA THR A 422 -64.12 -46.21 3.91
C THR A 422 -64.33 -45.44 2.58
N LYS A 423 -63.39 -45.21 1.64
CA LYS A 423 -62.02 -45.63 1.29
C LYS A 423 -61.61 -44.71 0.11
N GLY A 424 -60.32 -44.43 -0.09
CA GLY A 424 -59.88 -43.76 -1.32
C GLY A 424 -58.38 -43.47 -1.40
N LYS A 425 -57.54 -44.51 -1.30
CA LYS A 425 -56.11 -44.43 -1.63
C LYS A 425 -55.87 -45.15 -2.94
N ASN A 426 -55.29 -44.46 -3.92
CA ASN A 426 -54.08 -44.86 -4.66
C ASN A 426 -54.02 -44.17 -6.03
N ARG A 427 -53.16 -43.15 -6.16
CA ARG A 427 -52.42 -42.78 -7.39
C ARG A 427 -51.48 -41.59 -7.16
N ILE A 428 -50.59 -41.68 -6.16
CA ILE A 428 -49.51 -40.71 -5.95
C ILE A 428 -48.32 -41.52 -5.45
N GLY A 429 -47.33 -41.78 -6.31
CA GLY A 429 -46.20 -42.61 -5.92
C GLY A 429 -45.07 -42.69 -6.94
N LYS A 430 -45.34 -42.40 -8.22
CA LYS A 430 -44.31 -42.38 -9.26
C LYS A 430 -43.82 -40.97 -9.66
N VAL A 431 -44.61 -39.92 -9.41
CA VAL A 431 -44.21 -38.52 -9.68
C VAL A 431 -43.39 -37.91 -8.53
N GLU A 432 -43.72 -38.25 -7.28
CA GLU A 432 -43.02 -37.73 -6.09
C GLU A 432 -41.55 -38.16 -5.98
N PHE A 433 -41.17 -39.31 -6.56
CA PHE A 433 -39.80 -39.80 -6.48
C PHE A 433 -38.86 -39.08 -7.48
N GLN A 434 -39.37 -38.69 -8.65
CA GLN A 434 -38.61 -37.92 -9.63
C GLN A 434 -38.54 -36.43 -9.28
N GLU A 435 -39.61 -35.84 -8.72
CA GLU A 435 -39.58 -34.47 -8.19
C GLU A 435 -38.62 -34.32 -7.00
N LYS A 436 -38.57 -35.29 -6.08
CA LYS A 436 -37.62 -35.27 -4.95
C LYS A 436 -36.16 -35.42 -5.39
N ALA A 437 -35.90 -36.12 -6.49
CA ALA A 437 -34.55 -36.27 -7.05
C ALA A 437 -34.10 -35.00 -7.80
N LEU A 438 -34.96 -34.38 -8.61
CA LEU A 438 -34.68 -33.11 -9.29
C LEU A 438 -34.52 -31.95 -8.29
N LYS A 439 -35.37 -31.87 -7.28
CA LYS A 439 -35.29 -30.83 -6.23
C LYS A 439 -34.01 -30.94 -5.40
N LYS A 440 -33.54 -32.17 -5.10
CA LYS A 440 -32.25 -32.39 -4.42
C LYS A 440 -31.05 -31.97 -5.28
N MET A 441 -31.09 -32.19 -6.60
CA MET A 441 -30.03 -31.75 -7.51
C MET A 441 -30.00 -30.21 -7.64
N ASP A 442 -31.17 -29.58 -7.76
CA ASP A 442 -31.31 -28.13 -7.88
C ASP A 442 -30.92 -27.41 -6.58
N ASP A 443 -31.31 -27.96 -5.42
CA ASP A 443 -30.90 -27.47 -4.10
C ASP A 443 -29.37 -27.57 -3.90
N HIS A 444 -28.73 -28.63 -4.41
CA HIS A 444 -27.29 -28.84 -4.27
C HIS A 444 -26.45 -27.93 -5.20
N LEU A 445 -26.95 -27.66 -6.42
CA LEU A 445 -26.36 -26.69 -7.34
C LEU A 445 -26.57 -25.24 -6.86
N SER A 446 -27.74 -24.93 -6.30
CA SER A 446 -28.08 -23.62 -5.73
C SER A 446 -27.24 -23.27 -4.50
N THR A 447 -27.03 -24.22 -3.58
CA THR A 447 -26.18 -24.01 -2.39
C THR A 447 -24.69 -23.88 -2.74
N LYS A 448 -24.18 -24.68 -3.69
CA LYS A 448 -22.78 -24.61 -4.13
C LYS A 448 -22.49 -23.31 -4.91
N GLY A 449 -23.46 -22.81 -5.68
CA GLY A 449 -23.39 -21.52 -6.37
C GLY A 449 -23.42 -20.33 -5.39
N LYS A 450 -24.33 -20.35 -4.41
CA LYS A 450 -24.45 -19.30 -3.37
C LYS A 450 -23.20 -19.19 -2.50
N ASN A 451 -22.61 -20.32 -2.09
CA ASN A 451 -21.37 -20.30 -1.29
C ASN A 451 -20.16 -19.75 -2.07
N ARG A 452 -20.09 -19.99 -3.39
CA ARG A 452 -19.03 -19.41 -4.23
C ARG A 452 -19.17 -17.90 -4.38
N ILE A 453 -20.39 -17.40 -4.58
CA ILE A 453 -20.67 -15.96 -4.69
C ILE A 453 -20.33 -15.26 -3.37
N GLY A 454 -20.77 -15.82 -2.22
CA GLY A 454 -20.48 -15.24 -0.90
C GLY A 454 -18.98 -15.16 -0.55
N LYS A 455 -18.17 -16.12 -1.02
CA LYS A 455 -16.70 -16.08 -0.87
C LYS A 455 -16.07 -14.92 -1.63
N VAL A 456 -16.44 -14.76 -2.90
CA VAL A 456 -15.87 -13.71 -3.77
C VAL A 456 -16.29 -12.33 -3.27
N GLU A 457 -17.54 -12.15 -2.85
CA GLU A 457 -18.01 -10.90 -2.25
C GLU A 457 -17.28 -10.57 -0.94
N PHE A 458 -16.95 -11.56 -0.12
CA PHE A 458 -16.17 -11.37 1.10
C PHE A 458 -14.74 -10.90 0.80
N GLN A 459 -14.08 -11.53 -0.17
CA GLN A 459 -12.74 -11.15 -0.63
C GLN A 459 -12.72 -9.75 -1.21
N GLU A 460 -13.65 -9.45 -2.13
CA GLU A 460 -13.82 -8.15 -2.74
C GLU A 460 -13.99 -7.07 -1.67
N LYS A 461 -14.90 -7.29 -0.71
CA LYS A 461 -15.15 -6.34 0.37
C LYS A 461 -13.89 -6.08 1.21
N ALA A 462 -13.12 -7.12 1.54
CA ALA A 462 -11.90 -6.96 2.34
C ALA A 462 -10.86 -6.08 1.64
N PHE A 463 -10.66 -6.26 0.33
CA PHE A 463 -9.73 -5.41 -0.43
C PHE A 463 -10.29 -3.99 -0.64
N LEU A 464 -11.59 -3.85 -0.87
CA LEU A 464 -12.23 -2.53 -1.00
C LEU A 464 -12.11 -1.70 0.29
N ASP A 465 -12.42 -2.30 1.44
CA ASP A 465 -12.31 -1.66 2.76
C ASP A 465 -10.86 -1.18 3.02
N VAL A 466 -9.88 -1.99 2.61
CA VAL A 466 -8.45 -1.67 2.74
C VAL A 466 -8.04 -0.52 1.81
N MET A 467 -8.52 -0.52 0.56
CA MET A 467 -8.27 0.57 -0.38
C MET A 467 -8.79 1.89 0.17
N ASP A 468 -10.04 1.93 0.63
CA ASP A 468 -10.67 3.17 1.09
C ASP A 468 -9.95 3.74 2.33
N ARG A 469 -9.60 2.89 3.31
CA ARG A 469 -8.78 3.34 4.46
C ARG A 469 -7.40 3.83 4.07
N TYR A 470 -6.76 3.17 3.10
CA TYR A 470 -5.47 3.64 2.62
C TYR A 470 -5.60 5.04 2.00
N VAL A 471 -6.62 5.27 1.17
CA VAL A 471 -6.89 6.59 0.58
C VAL A 471 -7.18 7.66 1.63
N GLU A 472 -7.92 7.33 2.69
CA GLU A 472 -8.18 8.26 3.80
C GLU A 472 -6.92 8.64 4.59
N SER A 473 -5.99 7.69 4.75
CA SER A 473 -4.76 7.88 5.53
C SER A 473 -3.58 8.48 4.75
N ALA A 474 -3.59 8.37 3.42
CA ALA A 474 -2.50 8.84 2.59
C ALA A 474 -2.56 10.35 2.37
N ASP A 475 -1.40 11.02 2.36
CA ASP A 475 -1.30 12.38 1.83
C ASP A 475 -1.89 12.40 0.42
N LYS A 476 -2.86 13.31 0.18
CA LYS A 476 -3.62 13.36 -1.07
C LYS A 476 -2.65 13.34 -2.25
N PRO A 477 -2.76 12.38 -3.19
CA PRO A 477 -1.89 12.33 -4.35
C PRO A 477 -2.00 13.65 -5.13
N THR A 478 -0.90 14.05 -5.78
CA THR A 478 -0.75 15.32 -6.53
C THR A 478 -1.66 15.44 -7.77
N GLY A 479 -2.70 14.60 -7.88
CA GLY A 479 -3.63 14.52 -9.01
C GLY A 479 -3.04 13.89 -10.27
N THR A 480 -1.72 13.66 -10.31
CA THR A 480 -0.95 13.24 -11.51
C THR A 480 -0.39 11.83 -11.43
N SER A 481 -0.62 11.12 -10.33
CA SER A 481 -0.17 9.75 -10.10
C SER A 481 -1.34 8.88 -9.65
N LEU A 482 -1.28 7.60 -10.02
CA LEU A 482 -2.23 6.60 -9.53
C LEU A 482 -2.06 6.38 -8.03
N ILE A 483 -3.15 6.03 -7.34
CA ILE A 483 -3.14 5.72 -5.92
C ILE A 483 -2.37 4.42 -5.64
N PHE A 484 -2.40 3.45 -6.55
CA PHE A 484 -1.74 2.16 -6.43
C PHE A 484 -0.77 1.92 -7.60
N THR A 485 -0.04 0.80 -7.58
CA THR A 485 0.80 0.42 -8.73
C THR A 485 -0.08 -0.08 -9.90
N PRO A 486 0.28 0.16 -11.17
CA PRO A 486 -0.46 -0.35 -12.34
C PRO A 486 -0.79 -1.85 -12.24
N LYS A 487 0.17 -2.66 -11.77
CA LYS A 487 0.00 -4.11 -11.58
C LYS A 487 -1.12 -4.48 -10.62
N PHE A 488 -1.37 -3.66 -9.60
CA PHE A 488 -2.49 -3.90 -8.68
C PHE A 488 -3.82 -3.74 -9.39
N TYR A 489 -3.98 -2.71 -10.23
CA TYR A 489 -5.19 -2.51 -11.03
C TYR A 489 -5.41 -3.66 -12.02
N ASP A 490 -4.34 -4.14 -12.67
CA ASP A 490 -4.40 -5.30 -13.57
C ASP A 490 -4.88 -6.54 -12.81
N TRP A 491 -4.26 -6.82 -11.65
CA TRP A 491 -4.64 -7.96 -10.82
C TRP A 491 -6.10 -7.88 -10.33
N VAL A 492 -6.58 -6.71 -9.93
CA VAL A 492 -7.98 -6.50 -9.50
C VAL A 492 -8.94 -6.85 -10.64
N LEU A 493 -8.67 -6.33 -11.84
CA LEU A 493 -9.51 -6.56 -13.00
C LEU A 493 -9.50 -8.03 -13.44
N GLU A 494 -8.35 -8.69 -13.40
CA GLU A 494 -8.21 -10.12 -13.69
C GLU A 494 -8.93 -11.01 -12.66
N THR A 495 -8.89 -10.62 -11.38
CA THR A 495 -9.37 -11.46 -10.28
C THR A 495 -10.86 -11.32 -10.02
N PHE A 496 -11.38 -10.09 -10.05
CA PHE A 496 -12.77 -9.80 -9.70
C PHE A 496 -13.66 -9.48 -10.90
N GLY A 497 -13.06 -9.15 -12.06
CA GLY A 497 -13.78 -8.85 -13.29
C GLY A 497 -14.32 -7.43 -13.37
N ALA A 498 -14.85 -7.07 -14.55
CA ALA A 498 -15.23 -5.69 -14.90
C ALA A 498 -16.41 -5.12 -14.08
N GLU A 499 -17.30 -5.98 -13.61
CA GLU A 499 -18.52 -5.54 -12.90
C GLU A 499 -18.38 -5.43 -11.38
N ALA A 500 -17.24 -5.87 -10.84
CA ALA A 500 -16.95 -5.79 -9.42
C ALA A 500 -16.86 -4.33 -8.95
N LYS A 501 -17.37 -4.06 -7.74
CA LYS A 501 -17.29 -2.76 -7.06
C LYS A 501 -15.84 -2.31 -6.88
N ILE A 502 -14.94 -3.23 -6.53
CA ILE A 502 -13.51 -2.91 -6.41
C ILE A 502 -12.91 -2.47 -7.74
N THR A 503 -13.28 -3.11 -8.85
CA THR A 503 -12.85 -2.73 -10.19
C THR A 503 -13.40 -1.35 -10.58
N LYS A 504 -14.66 -1.05 -10.25
CA LYS A 504 -15.25 0.28 -10.45
C LYS A 504 -14.55 1.35 -9.62
N ARG A 505 -14.17 1.04 -8.38
CA ARG A 505 -13.40 1.94 -7.50
C ARG A 505 -11.99 2.21 -8.06
N CYS A 506 -11.34 1.20 -8.62
CA CYS A 506 -10.09 1.31 -9.36
C CYS A 506 -10.25 2.21 -10.60
N PHE A 507 -11.32 2.01 -11.37
CA PHE A 507 -11.61 2.80 -12.57
C PHE A 507 -11.86 4.28 -12.23
N ASP A 508 -12.53 4.58 -11.12
CA ASP A 508 -12.72 5.96 -10.62
C ASP A 508 -11.38 6.69 -10.47
N ASP A 509 -10.36 6.00 -9.93
CA ASP A 509 -9.04 6.57 -9.71
C ASP A 509 -8.28 6.79 -11.02
N ILE A 510 -8.25 5.77 -11.89
CA ILE A 510 -7.59 5.85 -13.20
C ILE A 510 -8.19 7.00 -14.02
N LEU A 511 -9.52 7.11 -14.07
CA LEU A 511 -10.22 8.16 -14.81
C LEU A 511 -9.85 9.55 -14.29
N LYS A 512 -9.92 9.76 -12.97
CA LYS A 512 -9.59 11.06 -12.36
C LYS A 512 -8.14 11.45 -12.65
N THR A 513 -7.22 10.51 -12.55
CA THR A 513 -5.80 10.75 -12.83
C THR A 513 -5.57 11.07 -14.31
N ARG A 514 -6.17 10.33 -15.26
CA ARG A 514 -6.06 10.63 -16.70
C ARG A 514 -6.59 12.02 -17.05
N VAL A 515 -7.77 12.37 -16.55
CA VAL A 515 -8.37 13.70 -16.77
C VAL A 515 -7.49 14.81 -16.19
N ASN A 516 -6.90 14.61 -15.01
CA ASN A 516 -6.04 15.62 -14.40
C ASN A 516 -4.72 15.82 -15.15
N ILE A 517 -4.11 14.74 -15.66
CA ILE A 517 -2.93 14.81 -16.52
C ILE A 517 -3.26 15.59 -17.79
N ASP A 518 -4.39 15.29 -18.43
CA ASP A 518 -4.85 15.98 -19.64
C ASP A 518 -5.00 17.50 -19.42
N LYS A 519 -5.64 17.92 -18.32
CA LYS A 519 -5.72 19.35 -17.96
C LYS A 519 -4.35 20.02 -17.83
N GLN A 520 -3.39 19.34 -17.22
CA GLN A 520 -2.06 19.91 -17.03
C GLN A 520 -1.31 20.04 -18.35
N LEU A 521 -1.43 19.05 -19.25
CA LEU A 521 -0.84 19.14 -20.59
C LEU A 521 -1.45 20.30 -21.40
N VAL A 522 -2.74 20.57 -21.21
CA VAL A 522 -3.42 21.71 -21.86
C VAL A 522 -3.04 23.07 -21.24
N GLN A 523 -2.72 23.11 -19.94
CA GLN A 523 -2.45 24.37 -19.20
C GLN A 523 -0.97 24.77 -19.12
N THR A 524 -0.03 23.83 -19.23
CA THR A 524 1.41 24.08 -19.04
C THR A 524 2.23 23.56 -20.21
N LEU A 525 2.99 24.45 -20.86
CA LEU A 525 4.08 24.11 -21.80
C LEU A 525 5.30 23.44 -21.11
N ASP A 526 5.23 23.14 -19.81
CA ASP A 526 6.32 22.60 -19.00
C ASP A 526 6.05 21.11 -18.68
N THR A 527 6.60 20.24 -19.52
CA THR A 527 6.45 18.78 -19.50
C THR A 527 7.26 18.14 -18.35
N LYS A 528 6.75 18.23 -17.11
CA LYS A 528 7.31 17.51 -15.96
C LYS A 528 6.65 16.16 -15.64
N VAL A 529 5.81 15.62 -16.53
CA VAL A 529 5.40 14.21 -16.45
C VAL A 529 6.45 13.39 -17.19
N GLN A 530 7.23 12.57 -16.47
CA GLN A 530 8.14 11.60 -17.11
C GLN A 530 7.33 10.69 -18.06
N GLU A 531 7.76 10.59 -19.32
CA GLU A 531 7.09 9.82 -20.39
C GLU A 531 6.71 8.39 -19.94
N CYS A 532 7.59 7.71 -19.20
CA CYS A 532 7.35 6.35 -18.71
C CYS A 532 6.19 6.23 -17.70
N THR A 533 5.94 7.27 -16.90
CA THR A 533 4.81 7.28 -15.95
C THR A 533 3.50 7.53 -16.70
N TYR A 534 3.52 8.43 -17.67
CA TYR A 534 2.37 8.69 -18.54
C TYR A 534 1.95 7.44 -19.32
N GLU A 535 2.92 6.73 -19.89
CA GLU A 535 2.69 5.50 -20.65
C GLU A 535 2.04 4.41 -19.78
N ALA A 536 2.55 4.18 -18.57
CA ALA A 536 1.98 3.21 -17.65
C ALA A 536 0.52 3.52 -17.27
N ILE A 537 0.20 4.81 -17.03
CA ILE A 537 -1.17 5.25 -16.70
C ILE A 537 -2.10 5.13 -17.92
N SER A 538 -1.60 5.42 -19.12
CA SER A 538 -2.35 5.29 -20.37
C SER A 538 -2.62 3.82 -20.70
N ASN A 539 -1.65 2.94 -20.47
CA ASN A 539 -1.79 1.51 -20.66
C ASN A 539 -2.87 0.93 -19.74
N ILE A 540 -2.87 1.27 -18.45
CA ILE A 540 -3.90 0.76 -17.53
C ILE A 540 -5.30 1.30 -17.86
N TRP A 541 -5.40 2.55 -18.29
CA TRP A 541 -6.65 3.13 -18.80
C TRP A 541 -7.20 2.32 -19.97
N ASN A 542 -6.36 2.06 -20.98
CA ASN A 542 -6.74 1.29 -22.15
C ASN A 542 -7.18 -0.14 -21.78
N ILE A 543 -6.46 -0.80 -20.86
CA ILE A 543 -6.84 -2.14 -20.36
C ILE A 543 -8.25 -2.14 -19.77
N TYR A 544 -8.57 -1.17 -18.91
CA TYR A 544 -9.89 -1.07 -18.28
C TYR A 544 -11.00 -0.77 -19.29
N CYS A 545 -10.77 0.15 -20.23
CA CYS A 545 -11.74 0.46 -21.29
C CYS A 545 -11.97 -0.73 -22.23
N ASN A 546 -10.90 -1.46 -22.59
CA ASN A 546 -10.96 -2.64 -23.45
C ASN A 546 -11.65 -3.82 -22.77
N LYS A 547 -11.54 -3.96 -21.44
CA LYS A 547 -12.31 -4.93 -20.65
C LYS A 547 -13.74 -4.48 -20.35
N HIS A 548 -14.16 -3.34 -20.91
CA HIS A 548 -15.52 -2.83 -20.87
C HIS A 548 -16.01 -2.54 -19.44
N VAL A 549 -15.11 -2.05 -18.58
CA VAL A 549 -15.52 -1.54 -17.27
C VAL A 549 -16.50 -0.39 -17.48
N SER A 550 -17.66 -0.48 -16.81
CA SER A 550 -18.77 0.43 -17.03
C SER A 550 -18.49 1.82 -16.49
N PHE A 551 -18.85 2.85 -17.26
CA PHE A 551 -18.90 4.23 -16.78
C PHE A 551 -20.12 4.45 -15.88
N GLU A 552 -20.03 5.45 -15.00
CA GLU A 552 -21.10 5.89 -14.09
C GLU A 552 -21.38 7.38 -14.28
N HIS A 553 -22.60 7.84 -13.98
CA HIS A 553 -22.98 9.25 -14.14
C HIS A 553 -22.05 10.21 -13.39
N LYS A 554 -21.50 9.80 -12.23
CA LYS A 554 -20.55 10.60 -11.44
C LYS A 554 -19.24 10.89 -12.19
N HIS A 555 -18.88 10.10 -13.21
CA HIS A 555 -17.67 10.33 -14.01
C HIS A 555 -17.80 11.54 -14.93
N MET A 556 -19.02 11.91 -15.30
CA MET A 556 -19.27 12.97 -16.28
C MET A 556 -18.75 14.33 -15.83
N GLN A 557 -18.79 14.61 -14.52
CA GLN A 557 -18.25 15.85 -13.97
C GLN A 557 -16.73 15.95 -14.14
N HIS A 558 -16.02 14.83 -14.20
CA HIS A 558 -14.59 14.79 -14.48
C HIS A 558 -14.33 14.78 -15.98
N LEU A 559 -15.02 13.92 -16.74
CA LEU A 559 -14.85 13.80 -18.19
C LEU A 559 -15.19 15.09 -18.94
N SER A 560 -16.10 15.92 -18.41
CA SER A 560 -16.40 17.23 -18.99
C SER A 560 -15.18 18.13 -19.08
N GLN A 561 -14.16 17.88 -18.26
CA GLN A 561 -12.95 18.67 -18.17
C GLN A 561 -11.79 18.10 -19.02
N ALA A 562 -12.03 17.02 -19.76
CA ALA A 562 -11.03 16.40 -20.64
C ALA A 562 -11.15 16.95 -22.07
N ALA A 563 -10.02 17.19 -22.73
CA ALA A 563 -9.93 17.59 -24.13
C ALA A 563 -9.45 16.44 -25.02
N HIS A 564 -8.61 15.54 -24.51
CA HIS A 564 -7.99 14.51 -25.33
C HIS A 564 -8.97 13.40 -25.76
N GLU A 565 -8.96 13.06 -27.04
CA GLU A 565 -9.84 12.05 -27.63
C GLU A 565 -9.69 10.67 -27.00
N ASP A 566 -8.48 10.22 -26.66
CA ASP A 566 -8.24 8.94 -25.97
C ASP A 566 -8.98 8.79 -24.62
N ILE A 567 -9.41 9.89 -24.00
CA ILE A 567 -10.20 9.89 -22.78
C ILE A 567 -11.70 9.91 -23.11
N LEU A 568 -12.11 10.67 -24.14
CA LEU A 568 -13.50 10.87 -24.51
C LEU A 568 -14.08 9.72 -25.36
N ASN A 569 -13.30 9.18 -26.31
CA ASN A 569 -13.70 8.13 -27.24
C ASN A 569 -14.15 6.84 -26.52
N PRO A 570 -13.47 6.34 -25.47
CA PRO A 570 -13.94 5.17 -24.73
C PRO A 570 -15.36 5.31 -24.17
N LEU A 571 -15.78 6.52 -23.81
CA LEU A 571 -17.15 6.81 -23.40
C LEU A 571 -18.08 6.94 -24.61
N PHE A 572 -17.81 7.91 -25.50
CA PHE A 572 -18.75 8.36 -26.54
C PHE A 572 -18.79 7.48 -27.78
N LYS A 573 -17.73 6.72 -28.06
CA LYS A 573 -17.63 5.77 -29.20
C LYS A 573 -17.56 4.31 -28.74
N GLY A 574 -17.33 4.07 -27.45
CA GLY A 574 -17.24 2.73 -26.87
C GLY A 574 -18.46 2.38 -26.00
N PHE A 575 -18.42 2.80 -24.74
CA PHE A 575 -19.41 2.43 -23.72
C PHE A 575 -20.84 2.80 -24.13
N LEU A 576 -21.08 4.07 -24.52
CA LEU A 576 -22.42 4.52 -24.87
C LEU A 576 -22.92 3.84 -26.16
N TRP A 577 -22.05 3.63 -27.16
CA TRP A 577 -22.43 2.90 -28.36
C TRP A 577 -22.90 1.48 -28.07
N ARG A 578 -22.20 0.76 -27.18
CA ARG A 578 -22.65 -0.57 -26.74
C ARG A 578 -23.95 -0.52 -25.94
N LEU A 579 -24.05 0.43 -25.00
CA LEU A 579 -25.23 0.60 -24.14
C LEU A 579 -26.50 0.83 -24.97
N PHE A 580 -26.39 1.64 -26.04
CA PHE A 580 -27.49 1.96 -26.93
C PHE A 580 -27.59 1.04 -28.17
N LYS A 581 -26.72 0.03 -28.28
CA LYS A 581 -26.65 -0.94 -29.38
C LYS A 581 -26.51 -0.30 -30.77
N LEU A 582 -25.59 0.66 -30.88
CA LEU A 582 -25.33 1.43 -32.09
C LEU A 582 -24.20 0.84 -32.96
N ASP A 583 -23.60 -0.29 -32.55
CA ASP A 583 -22.47 -0.94 -33.25
C ASP A 583 -22.95 -1.81 -34.44
N PRO A 584 -22.48 -1.57 -35.68
CA PRO A 584 -22.84 -2.37 -36.85
C PRO A 584 -22.10 -3.72 -36.98
N THR A 585 -21.10 -4.03 -36.12
CA THR A 585 -20.20 -5.19 -36.31
C THR A 585 -20.45 -6.42 -35.43
N HIS A 586 -21.46 -6.41 -34.55
CA HIS A 586 -21.86 -7.62 -33.81
C HIS A 586 -22.91 -8.43 -34.57
N ASP A 587 -22.43 -9.41 -35.33
CA ASP A 587 -23.23 -10.40 -36.03
C ASP A 587 -24.08 -11.21 -35.03
N HIS A 588 -25.40 -11.14 -35.18
CA HIS A 588 -26.39 -11.81 -34.34
C HIS A 588 -26.39 -13.33 -34.63
N LYS A 589 -25.42 -14.08 -34.09
CA LYS A 589 -25.60 -15.53 -33.99
C LYS A 589 -26.63 -15.85 -32.91
N ALA A 590 -27.70 -16.48 -33.37
CA ALA A 590 -28.91 -16.83 -32.65
C ALA A 590 -28.62 -17.44 -31.26
N VAL A 591 -29.12 -16.78 -30.22
CA VAL A 591 -29.29 -17.38 -28.89
C VAL A 591 -30.78 -17.64 -28.68
N THR A 592 -31.10 -18.91 -28.42
CA THR A 592 -32.42 -19.46 -28.11
C THR A 592 -33.07 -18.79 -26.89
N PRO A 593 -34.42 -18.83 -26.78
CA PRO A 593 -35.18 -17.98 -25.86
C PRO A 593 -35.09 -18.47 -24.41
N SER A 594 -34.14 -17.93 -23.63
CA SER A 594 -34.19 -17.97 -22.15
C SER A 594 -33.64 -16.70 -21.48
N ALA A 595 -33.78 -15.54 -22.12
CA ALA A 595 -33.24 -14.27 -21.63
C ALA A 595 -34.35 -13.24 -21.30
N THR A 596 -35.01 -13.37 -20.14
CA THR A 596 -36.07 -12.41 -19.74
C THR A 596 -35.70 -11.46 -18.61
N LYS A 597 -34.58 -11.67 -17.90
CA LYS A 597 -34.14 -10.76 -16.80
C LYS A 597 -33.04 -9.77 -17.22
N LYS A 598 -31.98 -10.25 -17.89
CA LYS A 598 -30.82 -9.43 -18.29
C LYS A 598 -31.14 -8.36 -19.34
N GLN A 599 -32.01 -8.65 -20.30
CA GLN A 599 -32.45 -7.69 -21.33
C GLN A 599 -33.30 -6.54 -20.77
N HIS A 600 -34.01 -6.77 -19.65
CA HIS A 600 -34.87 -5.76 -19.04
C HIS A 600 -34.05 -4.72 -18.25
N ASP A 601 -32.97 -5.14 -17.59
CA ASP A 601 -32.06 -4.26 -16.84
C ASP A 601 -31.20 -3.37 -17.77
N ASP A 602 -30.72 -3.89 -18.90
CA ASP A 602 -29.96 -3.12 -19.90
C ASP A 602 -30.80 -1.99 -20.54
N LEU A 603 -32.09 -2.24 -20.78
CA LEU A 603 -32.99 -1.26 -21.39
C LEU A 603 -33.43 -0.17 -20.38
N SER A 604 -33.56 -0.53 -19.09
CA SER A 604 -33.78 0.45 -18.02
C SER A 604 -32.56 1.37 -17.87
N THR A 605 -31.36 0.80 -17.93
CA THR A 605 -30.10 1.54 -17.79
C THR A 605 -29.89 2.53 -18.94
N SER A 606 -30.13 2.12 -20.20
CA SER A 606 -30.02 3.02 -21.36
C SER A 606 -31.02 4.19 -21.32
N MET A 607 -32.24 4.00 -20.80
CA MET A 607 -33.19 5.10 -20.62
C MET A 607 -32.76 6.11 -19.55
N ILE A 608 -32.15 5.65 -18.46
CA ILE A 608 -31.60 6.53 -17.42
C ILE A 608 -30.47 7.38 -18.01
N TRP A 609 -29.54 6.76 -18.73
CA TRP A 609 -28.45 7.45 -19.40
C TRP A 609 -28.96 8.45 -20.44
N TYR A 610 -29.97 8.10 -21.23
CA TYR A 610 -30.56 9.02 -22.21
C TYR A 610 -31.13 10.28 -21.54
N GLY A 611 -31.93 10.11 -20.48
CA GLY A 611 -32.47 11.25 -19.73
C GLY A 611 -31.38 12.12 -19.12
N TYR A 612 -30.33 11.50 -18.58
CA TYR A 612 -29.19 12.21 -18.02
C TYR A 612 -28.40 13.00 -19.08
N LEU A 613 -28.08 12.40 -20.22
CA LEU A 613 -27.29 13.04 -21.29
C LEU A 613 -28.02 14.24 -21.92
N VAL A 614 -29.34 14.14 -22.09
CA VAL A 614 -30.17 15.27 -22.59
C VAL A 614 -30.16 16.41 -21.58
N ASN A 615 -30.42 16.13 -20.30
CA ASN A 615 -30.36 17.15 -19.25
C ASN A 615 -28.97 17.79 -19.13
N LEU A 616 -27.92 17.00 -19.31
CA LEU A 616 -26.53 17.48 -19.28
C LEU A 616 -26.26 18.44 -20.45
N LYS A 617 -26.72 18.12 -21.67
CA LYS A 617 -26.62 19.01 -22.84
C LYS A 617 -27.34 20.34 -22.56
N ASP A 618 -28.59 20.28 -22.10
CA ASP A 618 -29.38 21.48 -21.82
C ASP A 618 -28.71 22.35 -20.75
N HIS A 619 -28.19 21.73 -19.68
CA HIS A 619 -27.47 22.45 -18.63
C HIS A 619 -26.20 23.13 -19.15
N LEU A 620 -25.39 22.44 -19.97
CA LEU A 620 -24.15 23.00 -20.53
C LEU A 620 -24.40 24.14 -21.53
N MET A 621 -25.54 24.11 -22.23
CA MET A 621 -25.97 25.17 -23.17
C MET A 621 -26.55 26.40 -22.47
N ILE A 622 -27.28 26.20 -21.35
CA ILE A 622 -27.93 27.29 -20.60
C ILE A 622 -26.96 27.99 -19.64
N SER A 623 -26.12 27.23 -18.93
CA SER A 623 -25.25 27.76 -17.87
C SER A 623 -23.95 28.39 -18.40
N GLY A 624 -23.62 28.18 -19.68
CA GLY A 624 -22.34 28.63 -20.25
C GLY A 624 -21.13 28.08 -19.49
N ASP A 625 -21.25 26.89 -18.89
CA ASP A 625 -20.28 26.35 -17.94
C ASP A 625 -18.87 26.34 -18.55
N LYS A 626 -18.02 27.23 -18.00
CA LYS A 626 -16.62 27.42 -18.42
C LYS A 626 -15.74 26.23 -18.03
N LEU A 627 -16.24 25.32 -17.20
CA LEU A 627 -15.51 24.14 -16.74
C LEU A 627 -15.51 23.00 -17.77
N ALA A 628 -16.45 22.98 -18.72
CA ALA A 628 -16.51 21.95 -19.74
C ALA A 628 -15.73 22.35 -21.00
N THR A 629 -14.84 21.46 -21.46
CA THR A 629 -14.01 21.66 -22.67
C THR A 629 -14.85 21.69 -23.94
N ARG A 630 -14.30 22.28 -25.00
CA ARG A 630 -14.98 22.36 -26.30
C ARG A 630 -15.16 20.95 -26.90
N GLU A 631 -14.12 20.13 -26.80
CA GLU A 631 -14.01 18.79 -27.34
C GLU A 631 -15.05 17.85 -26.69
N PHE A 632 -15.27 17.97 -25.38
CA PHE A 632 -16.33 17.24 -24.68
C PHE A 632 -17.72 17.65 -25.18
N LYS A 633 -18.00 18.95 -25.30
CA LYS A 633 -19.30 19.46 -25.78
C LYS A 633 -19.61 18.94 -27.20
N GLN A 634 -18.62 19.01 -28.09
CA GLN A 634 -18.74 18.49 -29.46
C GLN A 634 -18.98 16.97 -29.49
N SER A 635 -18.28 16.21 -28.66
CA SER A 635 -18.46 14.75 -28.56
C SER A 635 -19.86 14.38 -28.05
N LEU A 636 -20.37 15.11 -27.07
CA LEU A 636 -21.72 14.93 -26.53
C LEU A 636 -22.80 15.26 -27.57
N GLU A 637 -22.66 16.38 -28.28
CA GLU A 637 -23.60 16.78 -29.33
C GLU A 637 -23.61 15.76 -30.48
N SER A 638 -22.43 15.40 -30.99
CA SER A 638 -22.29 14.41 -32.05
C SER A 638 -22.92 13.07 -31.68
N PHE A 639 -22.70 12.59 -30.44
CA PHE A 639 -23.31 11.34 -29.97
C PHE A 639 -24.83 11.44 -29.86
N LEU A 640 -25.36 12.56 -29.36
CA LEU A 640 -26.80 12.76 -29.26
C LEU A 640 -27.46 12.81 -30.64
N ASP A 641 -26.84 13.45 -31.63
CA ASP A 641 -27.35 13.49 -33.01
C ASP A 641 -27.41 12.09 -33.66
N VAL A 642 -26.42 11.24 -33.38
CA VAL A 642 -26.43 9.82 -33.77
C VAL A 642 -27.58 9.08 -33.07
N LEU A 643 -27.79 9.30 -31.77
CA LEU A 643 -28.93 8.73 -31.06
C LEU A 643 -30.28 9.21 -31.61
N GLU A 644 -30.36 10.47 -32.03
CA GLU A 644 -31.58 11.06 -32.59
C GLU A 644 -31.97 10.42 -33.92
N SER A 645 -30.98 10.05 -34.72
CA SER A 645 -31.14 9.37 -36.01
C SER A 645 -31.30 7.84 -35.90
N SER A 646 -30.99 7.25 -34.74
CA SER A 646 -31.10 5.80 -34.49
C SER A 646 -32.54 5.30 -34.26
N GLU A 647 -32.77 3.99 -34.43
CA GLU A 647 -34.08 3.35 -34.14
C GLU A 647 -34.48 3.42 -32.65
N PHE A 648 -33.52 3.66 -31.75
CA PHE A 648 -33.77 3.76 -30.31
C PHE A 648 -34.79 4.86 -29.96
N LYS A 649 -34.74 6.02 -30.63
CA LYS A 649 -35.70 7.12 -30.42
C LYS A 649 -37.11 6.75 -30.89
N LYS A 650 -37.23 5.94 -31.96
CA LYS A 650 -38.52 5.42 -32.45
C LYS A 650 -39.15 4.45 -31.44
N GLU A 651 -38.35 3.56 -30.86
CA GLU A 651 -38.76 2.59 -29.82
C GLU A 651 -39.14 3.30 -28.49
N SER A 652 -38.34 4.29 -28.07
CA SER A 652 -38.59 5.15 -26.90
C SER A 652 -39.92 5.93 -27.02
N LYS A 653 -40.16 6.58 -28.17
CA LYS A 653 -41.43 7.30 -28.44
C LYS A 653 -42.64 6.35 -28.43
N LYS A 654 -42.54 5.18 -29.08
CA LYS A 654 -43.59 4.14 -29.09
C LYS A 654 -43.93 3.65 -27.67
N ARG A 655 -42.94 3.45 -26.79
CA ARG A 655 -43.17 3.03 -25.39
C ARG A 655 -43.73 4.14 -24.50
N LYS A 656 -43.28 5.40 -24.64
CA LYS A 656 -43.91 6.55 -23.95
C LYS A 656 -45.39 6.66 -24.32
N GLN A 657 -45.75 6.50 -25.60
CA GLN A 657 -47.14 6.42 -26.04
C GLN A 657 -47.89 5.23 -25.42
N ARG A 658 -47.30 4.02 -25.38
CA ARG A 658 -47.93 2.85 -24.74
C ARG A 658 -48.16 3.02 -23.24
N LEU A 659 -47.24 3.68 -22.52
CA LEU A 659 -47.36 3.97 -21.08
C LEU A 659 -48.46 5.00 -20.81
N VAL A 660 -48.54 6.06 -21.61
CA VAL A 660 -49.62 7.06 -21.55
C VAL A 660 -50.97 6.41 -21.87
N VAL A 661 -51.05 5.55 -22.88
CA VAL A 661 -52.27 4.81 -23.21
C VAL A 661 -52.68 3.84 -22.09
N ASN A 662 -51.73 3.15 -21.46
CA ASN A 662 -52.00 2.25 -20.33
C ASN A 662 -52.40 2.99 -19.05
N GLN A 663 -51.82 4.16 -18.76
CA GLN A 663 -52.26 5.02 -17.65
C GLN A 663 -53.65 5.62 -17.91
N SER A 664 -53.94 6.02 -19.14
CA SER A 664 -55.29 6.47 -19.56
C SER A 664 -56.32 5.34 -19.46
N ARG A 665 -55.95 4.10 -19.81
CA ARG A 665 -56.79 2.90 -19.62
C ARG A 665 -57.00 2.54 -18.14
N LYS A 666 -55.96 2.65 -17.30
CA LYS A 666 -56.09 2.48 -15.84
C LYS A 666 -56.97 3.56 -15.20
N ARG A 667 -56.89 4.81 -15.67
CA ARG A 667 -57.75 5.92 -15.22
C ARG A 667 -59.21 5.77 -15.69
N ARG A 668 -59.45 5.19 -16.87
CA ARG A 668 -60.81 4.82 -17.32
C ARG A 668 -61.39 3.68 -16.49
N ARG A 669 -60.62 2.61 -16.24
CA ARG A 669 -61.07 1.51 -15.36
C ARG A 669 -61.36 1.93 -13.92
N LYS A 670 -60.64 2.93 -13.39
CA LYS A 670 -60.91 3.53 -12.07
C LYS A 670 -62.09 4.52 -12.02
N LYS A 671 -62.64 4.90 -13.18
CA LYS A 671 -63.87 5.71 -13.28
C LYS A 671 -65.11 4.85 -13.57
N GLU A 672 -64.91 3.56 -13.90
CA GLU A 672 -65.97 2.57 -14.17
C GLU A 672 -66.23 1.60 -13.00
N THR A 673 -65.43 1.71 -11.93
CA THR A 673 -65.68 1.16 -10.58
C THR A 673 -65.87 2.32 -9.63
#